data_AF-A0A3R6MXU8-F1
#
_entry.id   AF-A0A3R6MXU8-F1
#
_cell.length_a   1.000
_cell.length_b   1.000
_cell.length_c   1.000
_cell.angle_alpha   90.00
_cell.angle_beta   90.00
_cell.angle_gamma   90.00
#
_symmetry.space_group_name_H-M   'P 1'
#
loop_
_entity.id
_entity.type
_entity.pdbx_description
1 polymer ?
#
loop_
_entity_poly.entity_id
_entity_poly.type
_entity_poly.pdbx_seq_one_letter_code
_entity_poly.pdbx_strand_id
1 'polypeptide(L)'
;MQEYDESFFITKANKRGGITWFILMIIVSVYYGIKVGTGKLDVGYFFMFFTVGWLSLIISKVLLKVKGEDNKNYKWMLGIGYLLFYSVIAWTSLDQVSYVFILPLLSILILYKDPKFIKVMMWITLFILLSSNMYKGLVKGMMDFVSSEECALEFAVVICCYVCTNMAIKHLVESDGALTASIKGNLARVVKTVEQVKVASNEVVDGVTVVRELADENKAGADEVVKDMRVLSDNNDVLNEKTVSSVDMTNVIDDQVRNVAGLMEQVVELINASVEHADTSAKDLVEVVDTTNKMSELSKEVENILADFKEEFNGVKDETSTIDGITSQTNLLALNASIEAARAGEAGKGFAVVADEIRNLSNGTKESSGSIMQALSRLEETSAKMMDSIAQTIELIQLNIEKVSNVNRSVTKITNDAATLGENIKIVDSAVKEVETSNKTLTDNMNQVGAVMNDMTESINKAELTTKTMLSKYESSAKSAMDIEDVVGKLMEELGVGGFMGVQDVRSGMKISISNVNGVKKEYSGEVVERKGNELYITVDEKDSELFDKKDKHTRCNFNIVVDNVLYYWENISIRHSKAAESGEYKLYIESNPQVHNRRKYPRMPIANACTIKFENDDKTYNGRMVNVSANGFAFSVCDSAFVNAKDKNIVVSVDNFDEICTNPLEGCIIRCSNNDGEYTVGCRMPEDIMSIKHYVNKNYCN
;
A
#
# COMPACT_ATOMS: atom_id res chain seq x y z
N MET A 1 19.86 44.69 -21.28
CA MET A 1 20.34 46.01 -20.83
C MET A 1 21.35 46.51 -21.85
N GLN A 2 21.11 47.64 -22.52
CA GLN A 2 22.25 48.34 -23.13
C GLN A 2 23.10 48.84 -21.98
N GLU A 3 24.35 48.36 -21.89
CA GLU A 3 25.31 48.84 -20.91
C GLU A 3 25.39 50.36 -20.99
N TYR A 4 25.43 51.01 -19.84
CA TYR A 4 25.62 52.45 -19.74
C TYR A 4 26.99 52.80 -20.34
N ASP A 5 26.99 53.27 -21.58
CA ASP A 5 28.21 53.67 -22.28
C ASP A 5 28.51 55.14 -21.99
N GLU A 6 29.38 55.37 -21.00
CA GLU A 6 29.87 56.71 -20.63
C GLU A 6 30.51 57.44 -21.83
N SER A 7 31.20 56.69 -22.71
CA SER A 7 31.91 57.24 -23.87
C SER A 7 30.93 57.85 -24.89
N PHE A 8 29.78 57.21 -25.10
CA PHE A 8 28.73 57.71 -25.99
C PHE A 8 28.22 59.10 -25.56
N PHE A 9 27.97 59.31 -24.27
CA PHE A 9 27.47 60.58 -23.76
C PHE A 9 28.54 61.69 -23.82
N ILE A 10 29.80 61.37 -23.52
CA ILE A 10 30.92 62.32 -23.60
C ILE A 10 31.13 62.77 -25.06
N THR A 11 31.09 61.84 -26.00
CA THR A 11 31.17 62.13 -27.44
C THR A 11 30.08 63.08 -27.90
N LYS A 12 28.84 62.85 -27.46
CA LYS A 12 27.69 63.70 -27.79
C LYS A 12 27.80 65.10 -27.19
N ALA A 13 28.30 65.21 -25.96
CA ALA A 13 28.54 66.49 -25.29
C ALA A 13 29.65 67.30 -25.99
N ASN A 14 30.77 66.65 -26.32
CA ASN A 14 31.90 67.25 -27.06
C ASN A 14 31.45 67.80 -28.42
N LYS A 15 30.70 67.01 -29.18
CA LYS A 15 30.18 67.42 -30.50
C LYS A 15 29.23 68.62 -30.40
N ARG A 16 28.28 68.58 -29.46
CA ARG A 16 27.32 69.68 -29.24
C ARG A 16 28.00 70.97 -28.79
N GLY A 17 28.93 70.89 -27.82
CA GLY A 17 29.68 72.05 -27.36
C GLY A 17 30.49 72.71 -28.48
N GLY A 18 31.12 71.91 -29.35
CA GLY A 18 31.86 72.40 -30.52
C GLY A 18 30.97 73.11 -31.55
N ILE A 19 29.76 72.59 -31.79
CA ILE A 19 28.77 73.21 -32.69
C ILE A 19 28.29 74.54 -32.13
N THR A 20 27.97 74.60 -30.83
CA THR A 20 27.49 75.84 -30.18
C THR A 20 28.51 76.97 -30.31
N TRP A 21 29.80 76.69 -30.08
CA TRP A 21 30.83 77.71 -30.26
C TRP A 21 31.04 78.09 -31.74
N PHE A 22 31.00 77.12 -32.66
CA PHE A 22 31.09 77.42 -34.09
C PHE A 22 29.98 78.38 -34.57
N ILE A 23 28.73 78.12 -34.20
CA ILE A 23 27.58 78.99 -34.53
C ILE A 23 27.79 80.38 -33.95
N LEU A 24 28.27 80.47 -32.71
CA LEU A 24 28.53 81.75 -32.08
C LEU A 24 29.59 82.55 -32.83
N MET A 25 30.70 81.94 -33.24
CA MET A 25 31.76 82.65 -33.96
C MET A 25 31.27 83.23 -35.28
N ILE A 26 30.35 82.55 -35.98
CA ILE A 26 29.69 83.10 -37.16
C ILE A 26 28.89 84.36 -36.79
N ILE A 27 28.03 84.26 -35.78
CA ILE A 27 27.17 85.38 -35.35
C ILE A 27 28.01 86.59 -34.92
N VAL A 28 29.04 86.37 -34.10
CA VAL A 28 29.90 87.44 -33.59
C VAL A 28 30.72 88.08 -34.71
N SER A 29 31.25 87.27 -35.65
CA SER A 29 32.00 87.78 -36.80
C SER A 29 31.14 88.68 -37.70
N VAL A 30 29.88 88.29 -37.95
CA VAL A 30 28.94 89.11 -38.73
C VAL A 30 28.59 90.40 -37.99
N TYR A 31 28.25 90.30 -36.69
CA TYR A 31 27.83 91.45 -35.89
C TYR A 31 28.91 92.54 -35.81
N TYR A 32 30.14 92.17 -35.47
CA TYR A 32 31.23 93.15 -35.40
C TYR A 32 31.76 93.54 -36.78
N GLY A 33 31.60 92.70 -37.81
CA GLY A 33 31.92 93.06 -39.20
C GLY A 33 31.05 94.20 -39.71
N ILE A 34 29.75 94.19 -39.39
CA ILE A 34 28.82 95.31 -39.69
C ILE A 34 29.27 96.59 -38.95
N LYS A 35 29.79 96.47 -37.73
CA LYS A 35 30.27 97.63 -36.95
C LYS A 35 31.54 98.27 -37.51
N VAL A 36 32.45 97.47 -38.05
CA VAL A 36 33.61 98.00 -38.77
C VAL A 36 33.14 98.75 -40.02
N GLY A 37 32.20 98.19 -40.78
CA GLY A 37 31.64 98.85 -41.97
C GLY A 37 30.87 100.15 -41.69
N THR A 38 30.38 100.36 -40.46
CA THR A 38 29.68 101.58 -40.02
C THR A 38 30.61 102.57 -39.30
N GLY A 39 31.91 102.30 -39.22
CA GLY A 39 32.92 103.18 -38.60
C GLY A 39 32.87 103.23 -37.07
N LYS A 40 32.09 102.36 -36.41
CA LYS A 40 31.90 102.34 -34.95
C LYS A 40 32.95 101.49 -34.21
N LEU A 41 33.82 100.78 -34.93
CA LEU A 41 34.85 99.92 -34.36
C LEU A 41 36.14 100.03 -35.19
N ASP A 42 37.28 100.10 -34.50
CA ASP A 42 38.60 100.06 -35.14
C ASP A 42 38.86 98.69 -35.80
N VAL A 43 39.47 98.73 -36.99
CA VAL A 43 39.78 97.54 -37.79
C VAL A 43 40.73 96.59 -37.06
N GLY A 44 41.64 97.12 -36.23
CA GLY A 44 42.60 96.35 -35.43
C GLY A 44 41.91 95.48 -34.37
N TYR A 45 40.91 96.01 -33.67
CA TYR A 45 40.15 95.24 -32.69
C TYR A 45 39.34 94.12 -33.35
N PHE A 46 38.79 94.35 -34.54
CA PHE A 46 38.10 93.31 -35.31
C PHE A 46 39.03 92.16 -35.68
N PHE A 47 40.22 92.49 -36.19
CA PHE A 47 41.22 91.48 -36.54
C PHE A 47 41.69 90.66 -35.33
N MET A 48 41.84 91.31 -34.16
CA MET A 48 42.30 90.66 -32.94
C MET A 48 41.30 89.62 -32.42
N PHE A 49 40.01 89.95 -32.28
CA PHE A 49 39.04 88.93 -31.81
C PHE A 49 38.78 87.86 -32.87
N PHE A 50 38.76 88.24 -34.16
CA PHE A 50 38.50 87.31 -35.26
C PHE A 50 39.60 86.24 -35.30
N THR A 51 40.87 86.65 -35.22
CA THR A 51 42.00 85.72 -35.20
C THR A 51 41.99 84.84 -33.95
N VAL A 52 41.85 85.43 -32.75
CA VAL A 52 41.85 84.66 -31.49
C VAL A 52 40.72 83.64 -31.44
N GLY A 53 39.49 84.04 -31.77
CA GLY A 53 38.32 83.16 -31.68
C GLY A 53 38.28 82.04 -32.72
N TRP A 54 38.67 82.33 -33.97
CA TRP A 54 38.75 81.28 -35.00
C TRP A 54 39.94 80.34 -34.75
N LEU A 55 41.09 80.86 -34.31
CA LEU A 55 42.26 80.05 -33.98
C LEU A 55 41.97 79.09 -32.82
N SER A 56 41.34 79.57 -31.73
CA SER A 56 40.99 78.71 -30.59
C SER A 56 39.97 77.63 -30.95
N LEU A 57 39.02 77.91 -31.85
CA LEU A 57 38.08 76.91 -32.37
C LEU A 57 38.79 75.84 -33.22
N ILE A 58 39.68 76.26 -34.11
CA ILE A 58 40.43 75.35 -34.98
C ILE A 58 41.35 74.46 -34.15
N ILE A 59 42.09 75.02 -33.20
CA ILE A 59 42.95 74.27 -32.26
C ILE A 59 42.11 73.22 -31.51
N SER A 60 40.95 73.62 -30.98
CA SER A 60 40.07 72.70 -30.26
C SER A 60 39.57 71.56 -31.17
N LYS A 61 39.11 71.86 -32.39
CA LYS A 61 38.63 70.83 -33.35
C LYS A 61 39.74 69.88 -33.81
N VAL A 62 40.95 70.39 -34.06
CA VAL A 62 42.09 69.56 -34.46
C VAL A 62 42.47 68.60 -33.33
N LEU A 63 42.51 69.08 -32.08
CA LEU A 63 42.80 68.25 -30.92
C LEU A 63 41.74 67.17 -30.67
N LEU A 64 40.45 67.48 -30.89
CA LEU A 64 39.38 66.47 -30.81
C LEU A 64 39.57 65.37 -31.85
N LYS A 65 40.01 65.72 -33.06
CA LYS A 65 40.27 64.76 -34.15
C LYS A 65 41.52 63.90 -33.90
N VAL A 66 42.50 64.41 -33.15
CA VAL A 66 43.75 63.68 -32.81
C VAL A 66 43.59 62.79 -31.59
N LYS A 67 42.87 63.23 -30.55
CA LYS A 67 42.76 62.51 -29.26
C LYS A 67 41.50 61.64 -29.10
N GLY A 68 40.62 61.61 -30.11
CA GLY A 68 39.36 60.87 -30.05
C GLY A 68 38.16 61.74 -29.65
N GLU A 69 36.97 61.40 -30.16
CA GLU A 69 35.75 62.20 -29.96
C GLU A 69 35.21 62.15 -28.52
N ASP A 70 35.61 61.16 -27.72
CA ASP A 70 35.22 60.93 -26.33
C ASP A 70 36.20 61.49 -25.29
N ASN A 71 37.17 62.30 -25.72
CA ASN A 71 38.18 62.85 -24.84
C ASN A 71 37.56 63.75 -23.73
N LYS A 72 37.66 63.31 -22.47
CA LYS A 72 37.14 64.02 -21.28
C LYS A 72 37.75 65.41 -21.08
N ASN A 73 38.96 65.66 -21.60
CA ASN A 73 39.67 66.94 -21.43
C ASN A 73 39.24 68.00 -22.45
N TYR A 74 38.47 67.63 -23.48
CA TYR A 74 38.04 68.58 -24.51
C TYR A 74 37.21 69.74 -23.95
N LYS A 75 36.36 69.48 -22.94
CA LYS A 75 35.58 70.51 -22.26
C LYS A 75 36.42 71.67 -21.73
N TRP A 76 37.62 71.39 -21.19
CA TRP A 76 38.53 72.40 -20.65
C TRP A 76 39.13 73.25 -21.76
N MET A 77 39.57 72.63 -22.86
CA MET A 77 40.07 73.35 -24.04
C MET A 77 38.98 74.24 -24.63
N LEU A 78 37.76 73.70 -24.69
CA LEU A 78 36.61 74.38 -25.25
C LEU A 78 36.24 75.61 -24.39
N GLY A 79 36.13 75.43 -23.07
CA GLY A 79 35.82 76.52 -22.15
C GLY A 79 36.90 77.59 -22.08
N ILE A 80 38.18 77.20 -21.95
CA ILE A 80 39.30 78.15 -21.86
C ILE A 80 39.44 78.96 -23.15
N GLY A 81 39.38 78.29 -24.31
CA GLY A 81 39.50 79.00 -25.58
C GLY A 81 38.33 79.96 -25.81
N TYR A 82 37.13 79.61 -25.36
CA TYR A 82 35.98 80.53 -25.39
C TYR A 82 36.23 81.75 -24.51
N LEU A 83 36.80 81.55 -23.33
CA LEU A 83 37.11 82.64 -22.39
C LEU A 83 38.20 83.56 -22.90
N LEU A 84 39.21 83.04 -23.60
CA LEU A 84 40.22 83.85 -24.27
C LEU A 84 39.60 84.72 -25.37
N PHE A 85 38.67 84.17 -26.13
CA PHE A 85 37.91 84.95 -27.11
C PHE A 85 37.03 86.01 -26.45
N TYR A 86 36.30 85.63 -25.40
CA TYR A 86 35.42 86.52 -24.66
C TYR A 86 36.20 87.65 -23.97
N SER A 87 37.41 87.40 -23.48
CA SER A 87 38.23 88.43 -22.83
C SER A 87 38.63 89.54 -23.80
N VAL A 88 39.00 89.18 -25.04
CA VAL A 88 39.29 90.17 -26.09
C VAL A 88 38.06 91.03 -26.36
N ILE A 89 36.87 90.43 -26.49
CA ILE A 89 35.62 91.17 -26.68
C ILE A 89 35.31 92.06 -25.48
N ALA A 90 35.48 91.54 -24.27
CA ALA A 90 35.20 92.26 -23.04
C ALA A 90 36.09 93.50 -22.90
N TRP A 91 37.38 93.42 -23.23
CA TRP A 91 38.31 94.56 -23.12
C TRP A 91 38.18 95.59 -24.24
N THR A 92 37.85 95.15 -25.46
CA THR A 92 37.91 96.01 -26.65
C THR A 92 36.58 96.65 -27.02
N SER A 93 35.45 96.02 -26.65
CA SER A 93 34.13 96.52 -27.01
C SER A 93 33.55 97.47 -25.95
N LEU A 94 33.12 98.64 -26.41
CA LEU A 94 32.43 99.66 -25.62
C LEU A 94 30.89 99.51 -25.67
N ASP A 95 30.36 98.51 -26.38
CA ASP A 95 28.90 98.31 -26.51
C ASP A 95 28.34 97.34 -25.48
N GLN A 96 27.16 97.65 -24.94
CA GLN A 96 26.41 96.86 -23.96
C GLN A 96 26.04 95.46 -24.48
N VAL A 97 25.88 95.29 -25.80
CA VAL A 97 25.53 94.00 -26.43
C VAL A 97 26.62 92.93 -26.24
N SER A 98 27.87 93.34 -25.99
CA SER A 98 29.01 92.44 -25.83
C SER A 98 28.86 91.47 -24.66
N TYR A 99 28.09 91.86 -23.64
CA TYR A 99 27.85 91.05 -22.44
C TYR A 99 26.89 89.88 -22.70
N VAL A 100 26.03 89.97 -23.71
CA VAL A 100 25.10 88.89 -24.10
C VAL A 100 25.84 87.62 -24.54
N PHE A 101 27.08 87.77 -24.99
CA PHE A 101 27.93 86.65 -25.38
C PHE A 101 28.41 85.79 -24.19
N ILE A 102 27.97 86.03 -22.95
CA ILE A 102 28.15 85.05 -21.86
C ILE A 102 27.13 83.90 -21.92
N LEU A 103 25.94 84.12 -22.49
CA LEU A 103 24.85 83.12 -22.50
C LEU A 103 25.19 81.81 -23.23
N PRO A 104 25.89 81.81 -24.37
CA PRO A 104 26.31 80.58 -25.04
C PRO A 104 27.36 79.80 -24.23
N LEU A 105 28.21 80.49 -23.46
CA LEU A 105 29.12 79.83 -22.52
C LEU A 105 28.33 79.07 -21.46
N LEU A 106 27.31 79.68 -20.85
CA LEU A 106 26.45 79.00 -19.87
C LEU A 106 25.81 77.74 -20.45
N SER A 107 25.40 77.78 -21.73
CA SER A 107 24.84 76.63 -22.45
C SER A 107 25.88 75.51 -22.64
N ILE A 108 27.13 75.86 -22.96
CA ILE A 108 28.25 74.93 -23.05
C ILE A 108 28.59 74.33 -21.67
N LEU A 109 28.55 75.13 -20.61
CA LEU A 109 28.84 74.69 -19.24
C LEU A 109 27.85 73.62 -18.78
N ILE A 110 26.55 73.80 -19.04
CA ILE A 110 25.48 72.85 -18.66
C ILE A 110 25.61 71.50 -19.37
N LEU A 111 26.08 71.48 -20.63
CA LEU A 111 26.21 70.26 -21.45
C LEU A 111 27.10 69.17 -20.81
N TYR A 112 28.14 69.57 -20.08
CA TYR A 112 29.11 68.63 -19.51
C TYR A 112 28.74 68.12 -18.12
N LYS A 113 27.70 68.69 -17.48
CA LYS A 113 27.21 68.32 -16.15
C LYS A 113 28.31 68.14 -15.08
N ASP A 114 29.46 68.79 -15.22
CA ASP A 114 30.61 68.63 -14.30
C ASP A 114 30.72 69.85 -13.37
N PRO A 115 30.43 69.69 -12.07
CA PRO A 115 30.43 70.80 -11.12
C PRO A 115 31.82 71.42 -10.93
N LYS A 116 32.92 70.67 -11.11
CA LYS A 116 34.28 71.24 -11.01
C LYS A 116 34.56 72.11 -12.23
N PHE A 117 34.27 71.62 -13.43
CA PHE A 117 34.44 72.36 -14.68
C PHE A 117 33.66 73.68 -14.69
N ILE A 118 32.38 73.62 -14.31
CA ILE A 118 31.49 74.79 -14.35
C ILE A 118 31.94 75.86 -13.35
N LYS A 119 32.28 75.47 -12.10
CA LYS A 119 32.77 76.41 -11.08
C LYS A 119 34.05 77.12 -11.51
N VAL A 120 35.00 76.40 -12.08
CA VAL A 120 36.29 76.99 -12.52
C VAL A 120 36.08 77.95 -13.68
N MET A 121 35.28 77.59 -14.69
CA MET A 121 34.99 78.49 -15.82
C MET A 121 34.25 79.77 -15.37
N MET A 122 33.34 79.65 -14.40
CA MET A 122 32.61 80.79 -13.84
C MET A 122 33.49 81.73 -13.00
N TRP A 123 34.51 81.21 -12.32
CA TRP A 123 35.50 82.06 -11.65
C TRP A 123 36.36 82.83 -12.65
N ILE A 124 36.73 82.19 -13.76
CA ILE A 124 37.53 82.84 -14.81
C ILE A 124 36.70 83.90 -15.55
N THR A 125 35.42 83.67 -15.85
CA THR A 125 34.54 84.71 -16.42
C THR A 125 34.42 85.91 -15.50
N LEU A 126 34.20 85.69 -14.20
CA LEU A 126 34.11 86.76 -13.22
C LEU A 126 35.40 87.60 -13.18
N PHE A 127 36.56 86.93 -13.22
CA PHE A 127 37.86 87.61 -13.27
C PHE A 127 38.02 88.45 -14.55
N ILE A 128 37.69 87.90 -15.72
CA ILE A 128 37.76 88.61 -17.01
C ILE A 128 36.89 89.87 -16.97
N LEU A 129 35.66 89.77 -16.46
CA LEU A 129 34.73 90.91 -16.40
C LEU A 129 35.21 91.98 -15.42
N LEU A 130 35.68 91.57 -14.23
CA LEU A 130 36.27 92.49 -13.25
C LEU A 130 37.48 93.24 -13.84
N SER A 131 38.34 92.51 -14.56
CA SER A 131 39.54 93.07 -15.19
C SER A 131 39.23 93.98 -16.39
N SER A 132 38.18 93.69 -17.16
CA SER A 132 37.70 94.58 -18.23
C SER A 132 37.14 95.88 -17.65
N ASN A 133 36.34 95.78 -16.59
CA ASN A 133 35.76 96.94 -15.93
C ASN A 133 36.82 97.82 -15.27
N MET A 134 37.85 97.22 -14.69
CA MET A 134 39.01 97.97 -14.20
C MET A 134 39.74 98.73 -15.32
N TYR A 135 39.91 98.11 -16.50
CA TYR A 135 40.50 98.76 -17.67
C TYR A 135 39.63 99.91 -18.21
N LYS A 136 38.32 99.70 -18.37
CA LYS A 136 37.38 100.74 -18.82
C LYS A 136 37.31 101.91 -17.83
N GLY A 137 37.32 101.63 -16.52
CA GLY A 137 37.38 102.65 -15.47
C GLY A 137 38.67 103.47 -15.47
N LEU A 138 39.80 102.85 -15.87
CA LEU A 138 41.10 103.53 -16.01
C LEU A 138 41.13 104.47 -17.23
N VAL A 139 40.50 104.08 -18.34
CA VAL A 139 40.42 104.86 -19.59
C VAL A 139 39.41 106.00 -19.51
N LYS A 140 38.27 105.80 -18.83
CA LYS A 140 37.14 106.75 -18.77
C LYS A 140 37.14 107.65 -17.52
N GLY A 141 37.98 107.35 -16.52
CA GLY A 141 38.00 108.01 -15.22
C GLY A 141 37.23 107.21 -14.15
N MET A 142 37.91 106.86 -13.07
CA MET A 142 37.44 105.82 -12.12
C MET A 142 36.17 106.19 -11.34
N MET A 143 35.92 107.49 -11.10
CA MET A 143 34.78 108.00 -10.32
C MET A 143 33.46 108.01 -11.11
N ASP A 144 33.51 108.29 -12.41
CA ASP A 144 32.32 108.35 -13.28
C ASP A 144 31.83 106.95 -13.70
N PHE A 145 32.75 105.99 -13.73
CA PHE A 145 32.48 104.63 -14.20
C PHE A 145 31.81 103.73 -13.14
N VAL A 146 32.26 103.81 -11.88
CA VAL A 146 31.68 103.02 -10.77
C VAL A 146 30.23 103.44 -10.49
N SER A 147 29.85 104.67 -10.86
CA SER A 147 28.51 105.24 -10.69
C SER A 147 27.56 104.96 -11.87
N SER A 148 28.00 104.23 -12.90
CA SER A 148 27.19 103.95 -14.09
C SER A 148 26.15 102.83 -13.85
N GLU A 149 24.92 103.03 -14.35
CA GLU A 149 23.87 101.99 -14.36
C GLU A 149 24.32 100.70 -15.08
N GLU A 150 25.26 100.83 -16.02
CA GLU A 150 25.82 99.74 -16.82
C GLU A 150 26.63 98.74 -15.97
N CYS A 151 27.47 99.25 -15.06
CA CYS A 151 28.29 98.42 -14.17
C CYS A 151 27.40 97.61 -13.19
N ALA A 152 26.35 98.25 -12.64
CA ALA A 152 25.41 97.60 -11.74
C ALA A 152 24.62 96.47 -12.44
N LEU A 153 24.17 96.68 -13.67
CA LEU A 153 23.47 95.66 -14.47
C LEU A 153 24.37 94.45 -14.77
N GLU A 154 25.65 94.68 -15.06
CA GLU A 154 26.61 93.61 -15.35
C GLU A 154 26.88 92.72 -14.13
N PHE A 155 27.16 93.31 -12.97
CA PHE A 155 27.31 92.55 -11.73
C PHE A 155 26.05 91.76 -11.39
N ALA A 156 24.86 92.34 -11.61
CA ALA A 156 23.59 91.65 -11.40
C ALA A 156 23.42 90.44 -12.34
N VAL A 157 23.79 90.56 -13.62
CA VAL A 157 23.71 89.46 -14.59
C VAL A 157 24.69 88.33 -14.24
N VAL A 158 25.93 88.65 -13.83
CA VAL A 158 26.93 87.63 -13.46
C VAL A 158 26.52 86.87 -12.21
N ILE A 159 26.06 87.58 -11.16
CA ILE A 159 25.58 86.96 -9.93
C ILE A 159 24.35 86.09 -10.24
N CYS A 160 23.40 86.59 -11.04
CA CYS A 160 22.23 85.82 -11.46
C CYS A 160 22.62 84.55 -12.23
N CYS A 161 23.55 84.65 -13.20
CA CYS A 161 24.03 83.50 -13.95
C CYS A 161 24.75 82.47 -13.05
N TYR A 162 25.52 82.93 -12.06
CA TYR A 162 26.18 82.05 -11.09
C TYR A 162 25.20 81.33 -10.17
N VAL A 163 24.17 82.02 -9.69
CA VAL A 163 23.11 81.41 -8.87
C VAL A 163 22.29 80.42 -9.69
N CYS A 164 21.83 80.83 -10.88
CA CYS A 164 21.02 79.99 -11.77
C CYS A 164 21.75 78.71 -12.20
N THR A 165 23.04 78.80 -12.56
CA THR A 165 23.81 77.60 -12.95
C THR A 165 24.06 76.66 -11.78
N ASN A 166 24.40 77.18 -10.59
CA ASN A 166 24.58 76.33 -9.41
C ASN A 166 23.26 75.64 -8.98
N MET A 167 22.13 76.35 -9.02
CA MET A 167 20.82 75.74 -8.74
C MET A 167 20.45 74.67 -9.77
N ALA A 168 20.66 74.96 -11.06
CA ALA A 168 20.40 74.00 -12.13
C ALA A 168 21.24 72.72 -11.99
N ILE A 169 22.53 72.83 -11.64
CA ILE A 169 23.40 71.67 -11.41
C ILE A 169 22.90 70.86 -10.23
N LYS A 170 22.60 71.52 -9.09
CA LYS A 170 22.16 70.82 -7.88
C LYS A 170 20.92 69.98 -8.15
N HIS A 171 19.91 70.55 -8.79
CA HIS A 171 18.69 69.83 -9.15
C HIS A 171 18.95 68.68 -10.15
N LEU A 172 19.82 68.89 -11.15
CA LEU A 172 20.13 67.88 -12.17
C LEU A 172 20.85 66.66 -11.57
N VAL A 173 21.79 66.89 -10.64
CA VAL A 173 22.53 65.82 -9.94
C VAL A 173 21.60 65.08 -8.98
N GLU A 174 20.75 65.78 -8.25
CA GLU A 174 19.76 65.17 -7.34
C GLU A 174 18.74 64.32 -8.11
N SER A 175 18.24 64.80 -9.26
CA SER A 175 17.26 64.09 -10.09
C SER A 175 17.83 62.82 -10.74
N ASP A 176 19.02 62.89 -11.36
CA ASP A 176 19.67 61.71 -11.97
C ASP A 176 20.05 60.68 -10.87
N GLY A 177 20.47 61.15 -9.69
CA GLY A 177 20.74 60.29 -8.53
C GLY A 177 19.50 59.57 -8.01
N ALA A 178 18.37 60.27 -7.89
CA ALA A 178 17.09 59.69 -7.46
C ALA A 178 16.56 58.66 -8.48
N LEU A 179 16.65 58.94 -9.78
CA LEU A 179 16.25 58.01 -10.82
C LEU A 179 17.09 56.73 -10.80
N THR A 180 18.41 56.88 -10.66
CA THR A 180 19.34 55.74 -10.58
C THR A 180 19.09 54.89 -9.32
N ALA A 181 18.82 55.53 -8.18
CA ALA A 181 18.47 54.83 -6.94
C ALA A 181 17.14 54.06 -7.06
N SER A 182 16.13 54.64 -7.72
CA SER A 182 14.84 54.00 -7.98
C SER A 182 14.98 52.77 -8.90
N ILE A 183 15.75 52.89 -9.98
CA ILE A 183 16.04 51.76 -10.88
C ILE A 183 16.75 50.63 -10.13
N LYS A 184 17.74 50.96 -9.30
CA LYS A 184 18.46 49.97 -8.47
C LYS A 184 17.53 49.29 -7.46
N GLY A 185 16.62 50.04 -6.83
CA GLY A 185 15.63 49.50 -5.90
C GLY A 185 14.61 48.58 -6.56
N ASN A 186 14.12 48.95 -7.75
CA ASN A 186 13.20 48.12 -8.53
C ASN A 186 13.88 46.84 -9.02
N LEU A 187 15.13 46.92 -9.49
CA LEU A 187 15.90 45.74 -9.89
C LEU A 187 16.11 44.79 -8.72
N ALA A 188 16.47 45.30 -7.54
CA ALA A 188 16.61 44.49 -6.33
C ALA A 188 15.29 43.79 -5.94
N ARG A 189 14.16 44.46 -6.11
CA ARG A 189 12.83 43.87 -5.88
C ARG A 189 12.53 42.74 -6.86
N VAL A 190 12.80 42.95 -8.15
CA VAL A 190 12.60 41.93 -9.20
C VAL A 190 13.46 40.69 -8.92
N VAL A 191 14.74 40.86 -8.57
CA VAL A 191 15.63 39.74 -8.22
C VAL A 191 15.07 38.96 -7.02
N LYS A 192 14.64 39.67 -5.97
CA LYS A 192 14.05 39.03 -4.79
C LYS A 192 12.77 38.24 -5.12
N THR A 193 11.91 38.77 -5.99
CA THR A 193 10.70 38.04 -6.42
C THR A 193 11.02 36.80 -7.25
N VAL A 194 12.01 36.86 -8.14
CA VAL A 194 12.45 35.68 -8.91
C VAL A 194 13.00 34.59 -7.98
N GLU A 195 13.77 34.98 -6.96
CA GLU A 195 14.29 34.05 -5.96
C GLU A 195 13.18 33.40 -5.12
N GLN A 196 12.17 34.16 -4.72
CA GLN A 196 10.99 33.61 -4.03
C GLN A 196 10.19 32.64 -4.91
N VAL A 197 10.01 32.96 -6.19
CA VAL A 197 9.34 32.07 -7.15
C VAL A 197 10.15 30.79 -7.37
N LYS A 198 11.48 30.87 -7.46
CA LYS A 198 12.37 29.70 -7.54
C LYS A 198 12.17 28.75 -6.35
N VAL A 199 12.19 29.27 -5.12
CA VAL A 199 12.01 28.45 -3.91
C VAL A 199 10.63 27.79 -3.90
N ALA A 200 9.57 28.56 -4.18
CA ALA A 200 8.20 28.03 -4.22
C ALA A 200 8.04 26.95 -5.31
N SER A 201 8.65 27.12 -6.48
CA SER A 201 8.62 26.12 -7.55
C SER A 201 9.33 24.83 -7.17
N ASN A 202 10.44 24.89 -6.44
CA ASN A 202 11.11 23.68 -5.94
C ASN A 202 10.22 22.92 -4.94
N GLU A 203 9.58 23.63 -4.01
CA GLU A 203 8.64 23.03 -3.05
C GLU A 203 7.45 22.37 -3.77
N VAL A 204 6.97 22.97 -4.87
CA VAL A 204 5.91 22.37 -5.71
C VAL A 204 6.38 21.08 -6.37
N VAL A 205 7.59 21.04 -6.95
CA VAL A 205 8.15 19.81 -7.58
C VAL A 205 8.32 18.69 -6.55
N ASP A 206 8.81 19.01 -5.35
CA ASP A 206 8.92 18.03 -4.27
C ASP A 206 7.54 17.49 -3.86
N GLY A 207 6.54 18.37 -3.70
CA GLY A 207 5.17 17.97 -3.40
C GLY A 207 4.53 17.10 -4.50
N VAL A 208 4.78 17.42 -5.76
CA VAL A 208 4.31 16.64 -6.92
C VAL A 208 4.94 15.24 -6.96
N THR A 209 6.22 15.13 -6.58
CA THR A 209 6.91 13.83 -6.49
C THR A 209 6.24 12.93 -5.45
N VAL A 210 5.90 13.47 -4.28
CA VAL A 210 5.17 12.74 -3.23
C VAL A 210 3.79 12.30 -3.73
N VAL A 211 3.05 13.19 -4.43
CA VAL A 211 1.74 12.84 -5.00
C VAL A 211 1.84 11.69 -6.00
N ARG A 212 2.89 11.64 -6.81
CA ARG A 212 3.11 10.54 -7.75
C ARG A 212 3.40 9.22 -7.03
N GLU A 213 4.28 9.22 -6.04
CA GLU A 213 4.57 8.02 -5.24
C GLU A 213 3.31 7.50 -4.54
N LEU A 214 2.51 8.38 -3.93
CA LEU A 214 1.23 8.02 -3.33
C LEU A 214 0.21 7.50 -4.36
N ALA A 215 0.20 8.01 -5.60
CA ALA A 215 -0.68 7.51 -6.64
C ALA A 215 -0.30 6.09 -7.07
N ASP A 216 1.00 5.80 -7.18
CA ASP A 216 1.51 4.47 -7.51
C ASP A 216 1.24 3.46 -6.38
N GLU A 217 1.47 3.83 -5.11
CA GLU A 217 1.17 3.01 -3.94
C GLU A 217 -0.34 2.70 -3.83
N ASN A 218 -1.18 3.72 -3.99
CA ASN A 218 -2.63 3.54 -3.96
C ASN A 218 -3.14 2.69 -5.13
N LYS A 219 -2.50 2.77 -6.31
CA LYS A 219 -2.81 1.89 -7.44
C LYS A 219 -2.51 0.43 -7.10
N ALA A 220 -1.35 0.15 -6.51
CA ALA A 220 -1.01 -1.20 -6.06
C ALA A 220 -2.00 -1.73 -5.00
N GLY A 221 -2.38 -0.89 -4.02
CA GLY A 221 -3.39 -1.26 -3.04
C GLY A 221 -4.77 -1.52 -3.66
N ALA A 222 -5.18 -0.73 -4.66
CA ALA A 222 -6.42 -0.97 -5.38
C ALA A 222 -6.40 -2.28 -6.19
N ASP A 223 -5.28 -2.64 -6.81
CA ASP A 223 -5.12 -3.92 -7.52
C ASP A 223 -5.23 -5.12 -6.56
N GLU A 224 -4.69 -5.00 -5.34
CA GLU A 224 -4.84 -6.01 -4.29
C GLU A 224 -6.30 -6.15 -3.86
N VAL A 225 -7.02 -5.04 -3.66
CA VAL A 225 -8.46 -5.07 -3.37
C VAL A 225 -9.24 -5.78 -4.49
N VAL A 226 -8.92 -5.57 -5.78
CA VAL A 226 -9.57 -6.29 -6.89
C VAL A 226 -9.33 -7.80 -6.80
N LYS A 227 -8.11 -8.20 -6.46
CA LYS A 227 -7.77 -9.62 -6.27
C LYS A 227 -8.58 -10.22 -5.11
N ASP A 228 -8.67 -9.52 -3.99
CA ASP A 228 -9.43 -9.98 -2.83
C ASP A 228 -10.94 -10.07 -3.13
N MET A 229 -11.49 -9.15 -3.94
CA MET A 229 -12.88 -9.23 -4.38
C MET A 229 -13.17 -10.47 -5.22
N ARG A 230 -12.22 -10.92 -6.06
CA ARG A 230 -12.36 -12.17 -6.81
C ARG A 230 -12.38 -13.38 -5.88
N VAL A 231 -11.45 -13.44 -4.93
CA VAL A 231 -11.42 -14.51 -3.92
C VAL A 231 -12.71 -14.52 -3.10
N LEU A 232 -13.22 -13.34 -2.74
CA LEU A 232 -14.48 -13.22 -2.01
C LEU A 232 -15.68 -13.69 -2.83
N SER A 233 -15.71 -13.39 -4.14
CA SER A 233 -16.72 -13.90 -5.07
C SER A 233 -16.70 -15.42 -5.16
N ASP A 234 -15.52 -16.02 -5.38
CA ASP A 234 -15.36 -17.47 -5.45
C ASP A 234 -15.80 -18.15 -4.14
N ASN A 235 -15.43 -17.56 -3.00
CA ASN A 235 -15.87 -18.05 -1.70
C ASN A 235 -17.39 -17.95 -1.53
N ASN A 236 -18.02 -16.86 -1.99
CA ASN A 236 -19.46 -16.69 -1.92
C ASN A 236 -20.21 -17.72 -2.79
N ASP A 237 -19.68 -18.05 -3.97
CA ASP A 237 -20.23 -19.09 -4.84
C ASP A 237 -20.16 -20.49 -4.18
N VAL A 238 -19.01 -20.83 -3.60
CA VAL A 238 -18.85 -22.09 -2.83
C VAL A 238 -19.80 -22.12 -1.65
N LEU A 239 -19.94 -21.01 -0.93
CA LEU A 239 -20.84 -20.91 0.20
C LEU A 239 -22.29 -21.16 -0.26
N ASN A 240 -22.70 -20.57 -1.39
CA ASN A 240 -24.03 -20.75 -1.97
C ASN A 240 -24.31 -22.21 -2.35
N GLU A 241 -23.35 -22.90 -2.98
CA GLU A 241 -23.45 -24.34 -3.26
C GLU A 241 -23.65 -25.15 -1.96
N LYS A 242 -22.90 -24.82 -0.90
CA LYS A 242 -23.04 -25.48 0.41
C LYS A 242 -24.39 -25.22 1.07
N THR A 243 -24.94 -24.02 0.93
CA THR A 243 -26.27 -23.70 1.46
C THR A 243 -27.36 -24.47 0.71
N VAL A 244 -27.31 -24.54 -0.62
CA VAL A 244 -28.24 -25.36 -1.41
C VAL A 244 -28.15 -26.83 -0.99
N SER A 245 -26.93 -27.39 -0.89
CA SER A 245 -26.73 -28.77 -0.43
C SER A 245 -27.23 -29.00 1.00
N SER A 246 -27.13 -28.00 1.87
CA SER A 246 -27.65 -28.09 3.24
C SER A 246 -29.18 -28.09 3.27
N VAL A 247 -29.84 -27.30 2.41
CA VAL A 247 -31.30 -27.34 2.24
C VAL A 247 -31.74 -28.72 1.74
N ASP A 248 -31.07 -29.30 0.75
CA ASP A 248 -31.37 -30.66 0.30
C ASP A 248 -31.26 -31.69 1.44
N MET A 249 -30.25 -31.54 2.30
CA MET A 249 -30.09 -32.39 3.47
C MET A 249 -31.24 -32.22 4.47
N THR A 250 -31.76 -31.00 4.67
CA THR A 250 -32.94 -30.79 5.53
C THR A 250 -34.20 -31.47 4.98
N ASN A 251 -34.37 -31.54 3.66
CA ASN A 251 -35.47 -32.29 3.04
C ASN A 251 -35.33 -33.80 3.30
N VAL A 252 -34.12 -34.34 3.23
CA VAL A 252 -33.87 -35.76 3.57
C VAL A 252 -34.18 -36.04 5.05
N ILE A 253 -33.83 -35.12 5.95
CA ILE A 253 -34.16 -35.24 7.37
C ILE A 253 -35.69 -35.23 7.59
N ASP A 254 -36.42 -34.38 6.88
CA ASP A 254 -37.90 -34.32 6.94
C ASP A 254 -38.53 -35.67 6.54
N ASP A 255 -38.04 -36.29 5.47
CA ASP A 255 -38.49 -37.63 5.06
C ASP A 255 -38.14 -38.71 6.09
N GLN A 256 -36.94 -38.63 6.70
CA GLN A 256 -36.55 -39.55 7.77
C GLN A 256 -37.44 -39.40 9.01
N VAL A 257 -37.76 -38.18 9.41
CA VAL A 257 -38.68 -37.89 10.53
C VAL A 257 -40.05 -38.52 10.26
N ARG A 258 -40.61 -38.35 9.05
CA ARG A 258 -41.88 -39.00 8.67
C ARG A 258 -41.81 -40.52 8.74
N ASN A 259 -40.72 -41.12 8.24
CA ASN A 259 -40.54 -42.56 8.26
C ASN A 259 -40.44 -43.09 9.69
N VAL A 260 -39.70 -42.41 10.57
CA VAL A 260 -39.62 -42.79 11.98
C VAL A 260 -41.00 -42.67 12.65
N ALA A 261 -41.74 -41.58 12.41
CA ALA A 261 -43.10 -41.44 12.94
C ALA A 261 -44.03 -42.59 12.50
N GLY A 262 -43.96 -43.02 11.23
CA GLY A 262 -44.73 -44.17 10.74
C GLY A 262 -44.31 -45.50 11.37
N LEU A 263 -43.00 -45.72 11.59
CA LEU A 263 -42.51 -46.90 12.31
C LEU A 263 -42.98 -46.91 13.78
N MET A 264 -43.04 -45.74 14.41
CA MET A 264 -43.52 -45.61 15.79
C MET A 264 -44.99 -46.03 15.92
N GLU A 265 -45.84 -45.66 14.96
CA GLU A 265 -47.24 -46.09 14.92
C GLU A 265 -47.36 -47.62 14.78
N GLN A 266 -46.55 -48.24 13.91
CA GLN A 266 -46.50 -49.70 13.78
C GLN A 266 -46.04 -50.40 15.07
N VAL A 267 -45.07 -49.83 15.78
CA VAL A 267 -44.61 -50.39 17.06
C VAL A 267 -45.72 -50.31 18.12
N VAL A 268 -46.50 -49.21 18.15
CA VAL A 268 -47.67 -49.11 19.04
C VAL A 268 -48.70 -50.19 18.74
N GLU A 269 -49.00 -50.45 17.46
CA GLU A 269 -49.90 -51.55 17.08
C GLU A 269 -49.39 -52.92 17.55
N LEU A 270 -48.10 -53.20 17.37
CA LEU A 270 -47.47 -54.45 17.82
C LEU A 270 -47.48 -54.61 19.35
N ILE A 271 -47.32 -53.52 20.10
CA ILE A 271 -47.43 -53.52 21.57
C ILE A 271 -48.86 -53.88 21.97
N ASN A 272 -49.87 -53.25 21.36
CA ASN A 272 -51.27 -53.53 21.66
C ASN A 272 -51.64 -54.99 21.37
N ALA A 273 -51.21 -55.52 20.22
CA ALA A 273 -51.40 -56.93 19.87
C ALA A 273 -50.70 -57.87 20.87
N SER A 274 -49.49 -57.53 21.33
CA SER A 274 -48.76 -58.33 22.33
C SER A 274 -49.49 -58.36 23.67
N VAL A 275 -50.09 -57.24 24.09
CA VAL A 275 -50.91 -57.16 25.32
C VAL A 275 -52.17 -58.02 25.18
N GLU A 276 -52.86 -57.96 24.04
CA GLU A 276 -54.04 -58.78 23.76
C GLU A 276 -53.72 -60.29 23.74
N HIS A 277 -52.61 -60.68 23.12
CA HIS A 277 -52.15 -62.07 23.12
C HIS A 277 -51.76 -62.55 24.53
N ALA A 278 -51.14 -61.68 25.34
CA ALA A 278 -50.81 -62.00 26.73
C ALA A 278 -52.08 -62.16 27.60
N ASP A 279 -53.09 -61.30 27.42
CA ASP A 279 -54.37 -61.40 28.13
C ASP A 279 -55.12 -62.69 27.78
N THR A 280 -55.17 -63.03 26.49
CA THR A 280 -55.75 -64.30 26.02
C THR A 280 -55.00 -65.50 26.60
N SER A 281 -53.66 -65.48 26.55
CA SER A 281 -52.82 -66.54 27.12
C SER A 281 -53.04 -66.70 28.64
N ALA A 282 -53.24 -65.60 29.36
CA ALA A 282 -53.52 -65.63 30.79
C ALA A 282 -54.87 -66.31 31.09
N LYS A 283 -55.92 -66.03 30.29
CA LYS A 283 -57.23 -66.70 30.41
C LYS A 283 -57.13 -68.19 30.12
N ASP A 284 -56.44 -68.58 29.05
CA ASP A 284 -56.25 -69.99 28.69
C ASP A 284 -55.50 -70.75 29.80
N LEU A 285 -54.49 -70.13 30.42
CA LEU A 285 -53.78 -70.73 31.55
C LEU A 285 -54.68 -70.94 32.77
N VAL A 286 -55.64 -70.04 33.04
CA VAL A 286 -56.63 -70.24 34.11
C VAL A 286 -57.50 -71.47 33.83
N GLU A 287 -57.94 -71.67 32.59
CA GLU A 287 -58.70 -72.86 32.20
C GLU A 287 -57.87 -74.16 32.31
N VAL A 288 -56.58 -74.09 31.95
CA VAL A 288 -55.66 -75.23 32.12
C VAL A 288 -55.47 -75.58 33.60
N VAL A 289 -55.34 -74.59 34.48
CA VAL A 289 -55.26 -74.82 35.94
C VAL A 289 -56.55 -75.48 36.45
N ASP A 290 -57.72 -74.98 36.06
CA ASP A 290 -59.01 -75.55 36.47
C ASP A 290 -59.16 -77.01 36.01
N THR A 291 -58.80 -77.29 34.77
CA THR A 291 -58.83 -78.64 34.20
C THR A 291 -57.85 -79.58 34.91
N THR A 292 -56.65 -79.08 35.24
CA THR A 292 -55.63 -79.84 35.98
C THR A 292 -56.06 -80.15 37.41
N ASN A 293 -56.73 -79.21 38.09
CA ASN A 293 -57.30 -79.44 39.41
C ASN A 293 -58.41 -80.50 39.38
N LYS A 294 -59.32 -80.44 38.40
CA LYS A 294 -60.34 -81.49 38.18
C LYS A 294 -59.72 -82.86 37.92
N MET A 295 -58.63 -82.91 37.15
CA MET A 295 -57.88 -84.14 36.91
C MET A 295 -57.27 -84.69 38.21
N SER A 296 -56.79 -83.82 39.09
CA SER A 296 -56.29 -84.21 40.41
C SER A 296 -57.39 -84.79 41.30
N GLU A 297 -58.58 -84.17 41.31
CA GLU A 297 -59.73 -84.66 42.08
C GLU A 297 -60.18 -86.03 41.58
N LEU A 298 -60.36 -86.19 40.26
CA LEU A 298 -60.77 -87.45 39.65
C LEU A 298 -59.72 -88.56 39.89
N SER A 299 -58.43 -88.23 39.81
CA SER A 299 -57.37 -89.21 40.07
C SER A 299 -57.39 -89.70 41.52
N LYS A 300 -57.71 -88.81 42.47
CA LYS A 300 -57.87 -89.16 43.89
C LYS A 300 -59.13 -89.98 44.16
N GLU A 301 -60.21 -89.71 43.43
CA GLU A 301 -61.41 -90.55 43.48
C GLU A 301 -61.12 -91.97 42.98
N VAL A 302 -60.40 -92.10 41.86
CA VAL A 302 -59.96 -93.41 41.34
C VAL A 302 -59.05 -94.13 42.32
N GLU A 303 -58.13 -93.43 42.99
CA GLU A 303 -57.29 -94.00 44.05
C GLU A 303 -58.14 -94.59 45.19
N ASN A 304 -59.16 -93.87 45.67
CA ASN A 304 -60.08 -94.35 46.70
C ASN A 304 -60.88 -95.57 46.21
N ILE A 305 -61.43 -95.53 44.99
CA ILE A 305 -62.16 -96.67 44.40
C ILE A 305 -61.28 -97.91 44.33
N LEU A 306 -60.01 -97.76 43.93
CA LEU A 306 -59.07 -98.89 43.86
C LEU A 306 -58.70 -99.42 45.25
N ALA A 307 -58.64 -98.55 46.27
CA ALA A 307 -58.43 -98.96 47.66
C ALA A 307 -59.63 -99.78 48.20
N ASP A 308 -60.85 -99.29 48.00
CA ASP A 308 -62.09 -100.00 48.37
C ASP A 308 -62.21 -101.33 47.62
N PHE A 309 -61.91 -101.33 46.31
CA PHE A 309 -61.90 -102.52 45.47
C PHE A 309 -60.90 -103.58 45.96
N LYS A 310 -59.74 -103.16 46.46
CA LYS A 310 -58.75 -104.06 47.06
C LYS A 310 -59.27 -104.66 48.37
N GLU A 311 -59.99 -103.89 49.18
CA GLU A 311 -60.61 -104.38 50.42
C GLU A 311 -61.71 -105.41 50.13
N GLU A 312 -62.59 -105.14 49.16
CA GLU A 312 -63.63 -106.10 48.75
C GLU A 312 -63.03 -107.44 48.28
N PHE A 313 -61.96 -107.41 47.49
CA PHE A 313 -61.30 -108.64 47.06
C PHE A 313 -60.68 -109.43 48.20
N ASN A 314 -60.11 -108.77 49.21
CA ASN A 314 -59.61 -109.45 50.39
C ASN A 314 -60.75 -110.16 51.13
N GLY A 315 -61.92 -109.52 51.24
CA GLY A 315 -63.13 -110.17 51.77
C GLY A 315 -63.55 -111.40 50.98
N VAL A 316 -63.59 -111.31 49.65
CA VAL A 316 -63.93 -112.47 48.79
C VAL A 316 -62.88 -113.59 48.89
N LYS A 317 -61.60 -113.24 49.05
CA LYS A 317 -60.49 -114.18 49.25
C LYS A 317 -60.65 -114.95 50.56
N ASP A 318 -60.99 -114.26 51.64
CA ASP A 318 -61.23 -114.85 52.97
C ASP A 318 -62.45 -115.79 52.96
N GLU A 319 -63.56 -115.37 52.33
CA GLU A 319 -64.75 -116.21 52.16
C GLU A 319 -64.46 -117.45 51.29
N THR A 320 -63.72 -117.29 50.18
CA THR A 320 -63.33 -118.42 49.32
C THR A 320 -62.41 -119.39 50.05
N SER A 321 -61.49 -118.88 50.90
CA SER A 321 -60.64 -119.70 51.77
C SER A 321 -61.48 -120.46 52.80
N THR A 322 -62.52 -119.84 53.34
CA THR A 322 -63.47 -120.49 54.25
C THR A 322 -64.24 -121.60 53.55
N ILE A 323 -64.70 -121.38 52.30
CA ILE A 323 -65.34 -122.41 51.47
C ILE A 323 -64.38 -123.58 51.20
N ASP A 324 -63.12 -123.34 50.84
CA ASP A 324 -62.13 -124.42 50.67
C ASP A 324 -61.92 -125.22 51.96
N GLY A 325 -61.92 -124.54 53.11
CA GLY A 325 -61.90 -125.15 54.44
C GLY A 325 -63.10 -126.05 54.71
N ILE A 326 -64.33 -125.55 54.52
CA ILE A 326 -65.60 -126.31 54.68
C ILE A 326 -65.64 -127.49 53.70
N THR A 327 -65.22 -127.27 52.47
CA THR A 327 -65.21 -128.27 51.41
C THR A 327 -64.23 -129.39 51.73
N SER A 328 -63.04 -129.05 52.23
CA SER A 328 -62.05 -130.03 52.68
C SER A 328 -62.57 -130.85 53.88
N GLN A 329 -63.30 -130.23 54.82
CA GLN A 329 -63.97 -130.93 55.92
C GLN A 329 -65.11 -131.84 55.43
N THR A 330 -65.93 -131.36 54.50
CA THR A 330 -67.05 -132.13 53.91
C THR A 330 -66.53 -133.33 53.14
N ASN A 331 -65.44 -133.18 52.40
CA ASN A 331 -64.75 -134.27 51.71
C ASN A 331 -64.26 -135.34 52.70
N LEU A 332 -63.71 -134.94 53.85
CA LEU A 332 -63.29 -135.87 54.91
C LEU A 332 -64.48 -136.57 55.57
N LEU A 333 -65.58 -135.85 55.83
CA LEU A 333 -66.82 -136.44 56.36
C LEU A 333 -67.43 -137.44 55.38
N ALA A 334 -67.47 -137.09 54.09
CA ALA A 334 -67.94 -137.96 53.01
C ALA A 334 -67.06 -139.20 52.84
N LEU A 335 -65.73 -139.05 52.95
CA LEU A 335 -64.80 -140.16 52.97
C LEU A 335 -65.07 -141.11 54.15
N ASN A 336 -65.23 -140.57 55.36
CA ASN A 336 -65.57 -141.35 56.54
C ASN A 336 -66.92 -142.07 56.38
N ALA A 337 -67.92 -141.40 55.80
CA ALA A 337 -69.23 -141.98 55.52
C ALA A 337 -69.17 -143.09 54.45
N SER A 338 -68.38 -142.91 53.39
CA SER A 338 -68.16 -143.92 52.34
C SER A 338 -67.47 -145.17 52.92
N ILE A 339 -66.46 -144.97 53.79
CA ILE A 339 -65.80 -146.07 54.53
C ILE A 339 -66.81 -146.82 55.42
N GLU A 340 -67.65 -146.14 56.19
CA GLU A 340 -68.60 -146.78 57.08
C GLU A 340 -69.76 -147.46 56.32
N ALA A 341 -70.19 -146.88 55.19
CA ALA A 341 -71.17 -147.48 54.30
C ALA A 341 -70.64 -148.77 53.63
N ALA A 342 -69.36 -148.80 53.24
CA ALA A 342 -68.70 -150.03 52.78
C ALA A 342 -68.62 -151.10 53.88
N ARG A 343 -68.47 -150.67 55.14
CA ARG A 343 -68.42 -151.54 56.33
C ARG A 343 -69.76 -152.20 56.65
N ALA A 344 -70.88 -151.55 56.34
CA ALA A 344 -72.24 -152.07 56.54
C ALA A 344 -72.70 -153.08 55.46
N GLY A 345 -71.87 -153.37 54.45
CA GLY A 345 -72.15 -154.39 53.42
C GLY A 345 -73.37 -154.08 52.55
N GLU A 346 -74.21 -155.07 52.26
CA GLU A 346 -75.41 -154.92 51.40
C GLU A 346 -76.39 -153.84 51.91
N ALA A 347 -76.50 -153.65 53.23
CA ALA A 347 -77.40 -152.64 53.82
C ALA A 347 -76.90 -151.19 53.63
N GLY A 348 -75.60 -151.01 53.35
CA GLY A 348 -74.95 -149.70 53.20
C GLY A 348 -74.81 -149.18 51.77
N LYS A 349 -75.14 -149.98 50.75
CA LYS A 349 -74.92 -149.63 49.32
C LYS A 349 -75.52 -148.27 48.92
N GLY A 350 -76.74 -147.95 49.36
CA GLY A 350 -77.37 -146.66 49.08
C GLY A 350 -76.63 -145.47 49.71
N PHE A 351 -76.10 -145.65 50.93
CA PHE A 351 -75.30 -144.64 51.62
C PHE A 351 -73.92 -144.45 51.00
N ALA A 352 -73.30 -145.52 50.50
CA ALA A 352 -71.99 -145.45 49.82
C ALA A 352 -72.08 -144.59 48.54
N VAL A 353 -73.14 -144.77 47.73
CA VAL A 353 -73.37 -143.95 46.53
C VAL A 353 -73.53 -142.48 46.88
N VAL A 354 -74.31 -142.15 47.91
CA VAL A 354 -74.50 -140.76 48.36
C VAL A 354 -73.19 -140.18 48.90
N ALA A 355 -72.41 -140.95 49.67
CA ALA A 355 -71.15 -140.49 50.22
C ALA A 355 -70.09 -140.24 49.13
N ASP A 356 -69.99 -141.11 48.12
CA ASP A 356 -69.10 -140.89 46.97
C ASP A 356 -69.55 -139.69 46.12
N GLU A 357 -70.85 -139.46 45.98
CA GLU A 357 -71.38 -138.27 45.31
C GLU A 357 -71.04 -136.99 46.07
N ILE A 358 -71.20 -136.96 47.41
CA ILE A 358 -70.77 -135.82 48.25
C ILE A 358 -69.26 -135.60 48.14
N ARG A 359 -68.45 -136.67 48.04
CA ARG A 359 -66.99 -136.59 47.85
C ARG A 359 -66.64 -135.96 46.50
N ASN A 360 -67.32 -136.36 45.43
CA ASN A 360 -67.15 -135.79 44.10
C ASN A 360 -67.56 -134.32 44.06
N LEU A 361 -68.71 -133.96 44.66
CA LEU A 361 -69.13 -132.57 44.81
C LEU A 361 -68.09 -131.74 45.58
N SER A 362 -67.58 -132.27 46.70
CA SER A 362 -66.57 -131.59 47.50
C SER A 362 -65.27 -131.35 46.70
N ASN A 363 -64.78 -132.35 45.97
CA ASN A 363 -63.60 -132.16 45.12
C ASN A 363 -63.85 -131.13 44.00
N GLY A 364 -65.04 -131.16 43.37
CA GLY A 364 -65.43 -130.15 42.37
C GLY A 364 -65.54 -128.74 42.94
N THR A 365 -66.06 -128.58 44.16
CA THR A 365 -66.08 -127.29 44.88
C THR A 365 -64.67 -126.83 45.20
N LYS A 366 -63.76 -127.72 45.60
CA LYS A 366 -62.35 -127.39 45.90
C LYS A 366 -61.60 -126.89 44.67
N GLU A 367 -61.76 -127.57 43.53
CA GLU A 367 -61.17 -127.15 42.26
C GLU A 367 -61.72 -125.79 41.81
N SER A 368 -63.02 -125.56 42.01
CA SER A 368 -63.67 -124.27 41.74
C SER A 368 -63.13 -123.16 42.64
N SER A 369 -63.02 -123.39 43.96
CA SER A 369 -62.43 -122.43 44.91
C SER A 369 -60.97 -122.11 44.57
N GLY A 370 -60.19 -123.11 44.14
CA GLY A 370 -58.82 -122.90 43.68
C GLY A 370 -58.74 -122.01 42.42
N SER A 371 -59.66 -122.22 41.48
CA SER A 371 -59.77 -121.39 40.27
C SER A 371 -60.18 -119.94 40.61
N ILE A 372 -61.10 -119.76 41.56
CA ILE A 372 -61.49 -118.44 42.09
C ILE A 372 -60.28 -117.75 42.75
N MET A 373 -59.53 -118.45 43.59
CA MET A 373 -58.33 -117.92 44.26
C MET A 373 -57.26 -117.45 43.26
N GLN A 374 -57.07 -118.19 42.16
CA GLN A 374 -56.15 -117.80 41.10
C GLN A 374 -56.63 -116.55 40.34
N ALA A 375 -57.93 -116.45 40.07
CA ALA A 375 -58.53 -115.27 39.45
C ALA A 375 -58.39 -114.02 40.35
N LEU A 376 -58.67 -114.17 41.65
CA LEU A 376 -58.47 -113.12 42.66
C LEU A 376 -57.02 -112.64 42.73
N SER A 377 -56.05 -113.55 42.69
CA SER A 377 -54.62 -113.20 42.71
C SER A 377 -54.20 -112.37 41.48
N ARG A 378 -54.76 -112.68 40.29
CA ARG A 378 -54.51 -111.88 39.08
C ARG A 378 -55.15 -110.50 39.15
N LEU A 379 -56.34 -110.40 39.75
CA LEU A 379 -57.04 -109.14 39.97
C LEU A 379 -56.29 -108.27 40.99
N GLU A 380 -55.71 -108.86 42.02
CA GLU A 380 -54.83 -108.19 42.99
C GLU A 380 -53.59 -107.58 42.32
N GLU A 381 -52.90 -108.34 41.46
CA GLU A 381 -51.74 -107.83 40.69
C GLU A 381 -52.15 -106.68 39.73
N THR A 382 -53.32 -106.81 39.09
CA THR A 382 -53.85 -105.79 38.18
C THR A 382 -54.21 -104.51 38.93
N SER A 383 -54.85 -104.63 40.09
CA SER A 383 -55.18 -103.51 40.97
C SER A 383 -53.91 -102.79 41.46
N ALA A 384 -52.87 -103.54 41.86
CA ALA A 384 -51.58 -102.96 42.24
C ALA A 384 -50.93 -102.14 41.11
N LYS A 385 -50.99 -102.64 39.86
CA LYS A 385 -50.51 -101.89 38.68
C LYS A 385 -51.32 -100.63 38.40
N MET A 386 -52.64 -100.68 38.61
CA MET A 386 -53.50 -99.49 38.49
C MET A 386 -53.17 -98.44 39.56
N MET A 387 -52.93 -98.88 40.81
CA MET A 387 -52.49 -97.97 41.89
C MET A 387 -51.14 -97.31 41.60
N ASP A 388 -50.16 -98.04 41.06
CA ASP A 388 -48.89 -97.43 40.67
C ASP A 388 -49.07 -96.40 39.53
N SER A 389 -49.93 -96.73 38.56
CA SER A 389 -50.24 -95.83 37.44
C SER A 389 -50.95 -94.55 37.89
N ILE A 390 -51.86 -94.64 38.88
CA ILE A 390 -52.54 -93.45 39.43
C ILE A 390 -51.58 -92.59 40.25
N ALA A 391 -50.66 -93.20 41.01
CA ALA A 391 -49.62 -92.47 41.74
C ALA A 391 -48.72 -91.67 40.80
N GLN A 392 -48.25 -92.28 39.69
CA GLN A 392 -47.48 -91.58 38.66
C GLN A 392 -48.28 -90.45 38.00
N THR A 393 -49.59 -90.66 37.78
CA THR A 393 -50.48 -89.63 37.21
C THR A 393 -50.58 -88.42 38.13
N ILE A 394 -50.69 -88.62 39.45
CA ILE A 394 -50.72 -87.53 40.44
C ILE A 394 -49.40 -86.75 40.45
N GLU A 395 -48.25 -87.42 40.36
CA GLU A 395 -46.94 -86.76 40.26
C GLU A 395 -46.84 -85.88 39.01
N LEU A 396 -47.29 -86.38 37.85
CA LEU A 396 -47.32 -85.62 36.60
C LEU A 396 -48.27 -84.41 36.67
N ILE A 397 -49.40 -84.53 37.36
CA ILE A 397 -50.33 -83.42 37.61
C ILE A 397 -49.65 -82.32 38.44
N GLN A 398 -48.92 -82.67 39.51
CA GLN A 398 -48.19 -81.70 40.33
C GLN A 398 -47.11 -80.97 39.52
N LEU A 399 -46.36 -81.71 38.70
CA LEU A 399 -45.36 -81.12 37.80
C LEU A 399 -46.02 -80.16 36.80
N ASN A 400 -47.19 -80.51 36.25
CA ASN A 400 -47.94 -79.67 35.33
C ASN A 400 -48.37 -78.35 35.99
N ILE A 401 -48.90 -78.39 37.21
CA ILE A 401 -49.25 -77.18 37.98
C ILE A 401 -48.04 -76.25 38.13
N GLU A 402 -46.86 -76.79 38.46
CA GLU A 402 -45.63 -75.99 38.58
C GLU A 402 -45.22 -75.36 37.24
N LYS A 403 -45.31 -76.11 36.14
CA LYS A 403 -44.99 -75.60 34.80
C LYS A 403 -45.96 -74.50 34.37
N VAL A 404 -47.26 -74.69 34.59
CA VAL A 404 -48.29 -73.69 34.28
C VAL A 404 -48.08 -72.41 35.08
N SER A 405 -47.73 -72.52 36.38
CA SER A 405 -47.38 -71.37 37.22
C SER A 405 -46.19 -70.56 36.64
N ASN A 406 -45.15 -71.26 36.15
CA ASN A 406 -44.00 -70.63 35.52
C ASN A 406 -44.35 -69.93 34.19
N VAL A 407 -45.23 -70.54 33.38
CA VAL A 407 -45.74 -69.90 32.15
C VAL A 407 -46.54 -68.65 32.49
N ASN A 408 -47.43 -68.72 33.49
CA ASN A 408 -48.23 -67.57 33.94
C ASN A 408 -47.36 -66.39 34.39
N ARG A 409 -46.30 -66.66 35.14
CA ARG A 409 -45.30 -65.63 35.51
C ARG A 409 -44.62 -65.01 34.29
N SER A 410 -44.33 -65.81 33.26
CA SER A 410 -43.72 -65.34 32.02
C SER A 410 -44.68 -64.45 31.22
N VAL A 411 -45.95 -64.84 31.12
CA VAL A 411 -47.01 -64.03 30.49
C VAL A 411 -47.19 -62.69 31.21
N THR A 412 -47.22 -62.69 32.55
CA THR A 412 -47.29 -61.45 33.35
C THR A 412 -46.10 -60.53 33.08
N LYS A 413 -44.90 -61.11 32.89
CA LYS A 413 -43.70 -60.35 32.57
C LYS A 413 -43.79 -59.73 31.17
N ILE A 414 -44.32 -60.44 30.17
CA ILE A 414 -44.56 -59.92 28.83
C ILE A 414 -45.47 -58.68 28.88
N THR A 415 -46.55 -58.71 29.67
CA THR A 415 -47.44 -57.55 29.82
C THR A 415 -46.73 -56.33 30.42
N ASN A 416 -45.87 -56.54 31.43
CA ASN A 416 -45.08 -55.47 32.04
C ASN A 416 -44.02 -54.91 31.08
N ASP A 417 -43.33 -55.78 30.34
CA ASP A 417 -42.33 -55.39 29.35
C ASP A 417 -43.00 -54.58 28.21
N ALA A 418 -44.19 -54.97 27.77
CA ALA A 418 -44.99 -54.24 26.79
C ALA A 418 -45.42 -52.84 27.28
N ALA A 419 -45.82 -52.72 28.55
CA ALA A 419 -46.15 -51.42 29.15
C ALA A 419 -44.93 -50.49 29.21
N THR A 420 -43.77 -51.04 29.58
CA THR A 420 -42.50 -50.29 29.60
C THR A 420 -42.09 -49.85 28.20
N LEU A 421 -42.28 -50.71 27.20
CA LEU A 421 -42.01 -50.39 25.80
C LEU A 421 -42.91 -49.25 25.31
N GLY A 422 -44.19 -49.26 25.69
CA GLY A 422 -45.13 -48.18 25.38
C GLY A 422 -44.70 -46.82 25.93
N GLU A 423 -44.10 -46.78 27.13
CA GLU A 423 -43.57 -45.53 27.69
C GLU A 423 -42.31 -45.06 26.97
N ASN A 424 -41.39 -45.97 26.64
CA ASN A 424 -40.21 -45.64 25.84
C ASN A 424 -40.57 -45.07 24.47
N ILE A 425 -41.65 -45.56 23.87
CA ILE A 425 -42.16 -45.06 22.59
C ILE A 425 -42.61 -43.59 22.69
N LYS A 426 -43.22 -43.16 23.81
CA LYS A 426 -43.56 -41.73 24.00
C LYS A 426 -42.32 -40.84 24.10
N ILE A 427 -41.25 -41.35 24.71
CA ILE A 427 -39.97 -40.62 24.80
C ILE A 427 -39.38 -40.44 23.39
N VAL A 428 -39.38 -41.50 22.59
CA VAL A 428 -38.90 -41.43 21.20
C VAL A 428 -39.76 -40.49 20.35
N ASP A 429 -41.10 -40.52 20.49
CA ASP A 429 -42.00 -39.58 19.81
C ASP A 429 -41.67 -38.11 20.14
N SER A 430 -41.39 -37.83 21.42
CA SER A 430 -41.00 -36.49 21.87
C SER A 430 -39.66 -36.06 21.25
N ALA A 431 -38.68 -36.96 21.19
CA ALA A 431 -37.39 -36.69 20.55
C ALA A 431 -37.52 -36.46 19.04
N VAL A 432 -38.40 -37.20 18.36
CA VAL A 432 -38.67 -37.01 16.93
C VAL A 432 -39.27 -35.63 16.65
N LYS A 433 -40.21 -35.16 17.49
CA LYS A 433 -40.76 -33.79 17.39
C LYS A 433 -39.71 -32.70 17.62
N GLU A 434 -38.75 -32.93 18.49
CA GLU A 434 -37.64 -32.01 18.71
C GLU A 434 -36.73 -31.94 17.48
N VAL A 435 -36.43 -33.09 16.86
CA VAL A 435 -35.68 -33.15 15.59
C VAL A 435 -36.43 -32.43 14.47
N GLU A 436 -37.74 -32.62 14.35
CA GLU A 436 -38.58 -31.90 13.37
C GLU A 436 -38.47 -30.38 13.56
N THR A 437 -38.60 -29.90 14.80
CA THR A 437 -38.50 -28.48 15.13
C THR A 437 -37.11 -27.92 14.83
N SER A 438 -36.07 -28.67 15.17
CA SER A 438 -34.68 -28.30 14.90
C SER A 438 -34.41 -28.23 13.39
N ASN A 439 -34.92 -29.18 12.60
CA ASN A 439 -34.78 -29.21 11.15
C ASN A 439 -35.48 -28.01 10.49
N LYS A 440 -36.64 -27.60 11.01
CA LYS A 440 -37.33 -26.38 10.56
C LYS A 440 -36.50 -25.12 10.82
N THR A 441 -35.93 -24.99 12.01
CA THR A 441 -35.03 -23.87 12.33
C THR A 441 -33.77 -23.89 11.45
N LEU A 442 -33.24 -25.08 11.14
CA LEU A 442 -32.11 -25.22 10.24
C LEU A 442 -32.46 -24.71 8.83
N THR A 443 -33.66 -25.03 8.34
CA THR A 443 -34.17 -24.53 7.05
C THR A 443 -34.27 -23.00 7.04
N ASP A 444 -34.83 -22.41 8.10
CA ASP A 444 -34.94 -20.95 8.23
C ASP A 444 -33.56 -20.28 8.26
N ASN A 445 -32.60 -20.86 8.98
CA ASN A 445 -31.22 -20.40 9.02
C ASN A 445 -30.56 -20.47 7.62
N MET A 446 -30.80 -21.55 6.86
CA MET A 446 -30.27 -21.66 5.49
C MET A 446 -30.87 -20.60 4.56
N ASN A 447 -32.16 -20.29 4.68
CA ASN A 447 -32.79 -19.21 3.92
C ASN A 447 -32.17 -17.84 4.26
N GLN A 448 -31.89 -17.58 5.55
CA GLN A 448 -31.22 -16.36 5.97
C GLN A 448 -29.79 -16.27 5.43
N VAL A 449 -29.04 -17.37 5.45
CA VAL A 449 -27.70 -17.45 4.86
C VAL A 449 -27.77 -17.16 3.35
N GLY A 450 -28.76 -17.70 2.64
CA GLY A 450 -28.99 -17.39 1.23
C GLY A 450 -29.27 -15.90 0.96
N ALA A 451 -30.01 -15.22 1.84
CA ALA A 451 -30.21 -13.77 1.73
C ALA A 451 -28.90 -13.00 1.91
N VAL A 452 -28.08 -13.37 2.91
CA VAL A 452 -26.76 -12.76 3.14
C VAL A 452 -25.82 -12.95 1.95
N MET A 453 -25.87 -14.08 1.25
CA MET A 453 -25.07 -14.31 0.05
C MET A 453 -25.45 -13.40 -1.12
N ASN A 454 -26.74 -13.10 -1.27
CA ASN A 454 -27.21 -12.14 -2.27
C ASN A 454 -26.69 -10.73 -1.94
N ASP A 455 -26.76 -10.32 -0.67
CA ASP A 455 -26.23 -9.03 -0.21
C ASP A 455 -24.69 -8.95 -0.39
N MET A 456 -23.98 -10.05 -0.16
CA MET A 456 -22.54 -10.15 -0.44
C MET A 456 -22.25 -9.98 -1.93
N THR A 457 -23.01 -10.66 -2.79
CA THR A 457 -22.85 -10.54 -4.26
C THR A 457 -23.03 -9.09 -4.71
N GLU A 458 -24.05 -8.39 -4.20
CA GLU A 458 -24.26 -6.97 -4.49
C GLU A 458 -23.08 -6.11 -3.98
N SER A 459 -22.62 -6.37 -2.76
CA SER A 459 -21.51 -5.66 -2.13
C SER A 459 -20.20 -5.84 -2.88
N ILE A 460 -19.90 -7.06 -3.34
CA ILE A 460 -18.72 -7.38 -4.16
C ILE A 460 -18.78 -6.62 -5.49
N ASN A 461 -19.91 -6.67 -6.19
CA ASN A 461 -20.09 -5.95 -7.46
C ASN A 461 -19.91 -4.43 -7.29
N LYS A 462 -20.46 -3.86 -6.21
CA LYS A 462 -20.33 -2.44 -5.89
C LYS A 462 -18.89 -2.07 -5.52
N ALA A 463 -18.20 -2.92 -4.75
CA ALA A 463 -16.80 -2.73 -4.40
C ALA A 463 -15.92 -2.79 -5.66
N GLU A 464 -16.12 -3.76 -6.54
CA GLU A 464 -15.37 -3.89 -7.80
C GLU A 464 -15.53 -2.63 -8.68
N LEU A 465 -16.76 -2.12 -8.83
CA LEU A 465 -17.02 -0.88 -9.57
C LEU A 465 -16.31 0.33 -8.94
N THR A 466 -16.35 0.41 -7.61
CA THR A 466 -15.71 1.51 -6.86
C THR A 466 -14.19 1.45 -7.04
N THR A 467 -13.58 0.27 -6.92
CA THR A 467 -12.13 0.09 -7.08
C THR A 467 -11.67 0.37 -8.52
N LYS A 468 -12.44 -0.06 -9.53
CA LYS A 468 -12.18 0.34 -10.93
C LYS A 468 -12.19 1.86 -11.12
N THR A 469 -13.11 2.55 -10.45
CA THR A 469 -13.18 4.01 -10.48
C THR A 469 -11.97 4.62 -9.79
N MET A 470 -11.53 4.09 -8.64
CA MET A 470 -10.32 4.55 -7.94
C MET A 470 -9.06 4.40 -8.80
N LEU A 471 -8.88 3.24 -9.47
CA LEU A 471 -7.75 3.00 -10.38
C LEU A 471 -7.66 4.08 -11.47
N SER A 472 -8.79 4.41 -12.11
CA SER A 472 -8.85 5.49 -13.10
C SER A 472 -8.50 6.87 -12.50
N LYS A 473 -8.91 7.14 -11.25
CA LYS A 473 -8.56 8.39 -10.56
C LYS A 473 -7.08 8.46 -10.21
N TYR A 474 -6.46 7.37 -9.78
CA TYR A 474 -5.02 7.32 -9.50
C TYR A 474 -4.20 7.54 -10.77
N GLU A 475 -4.60 6.96 -11.90
CA GLU A 475 -3.96 7.23 -13.20
C GLU A 475 -4.10 8.70 -13.63
N SER A 476 -5.28 9.29 -13.44
CA SER A 476 -5.49 10.72 -13.71
C SER A 476 -4.65 11.62 -12.79
N SER A 477 -4.46 11.24 -11.53
CA SER A 477 -3.61 11.99 -10.58
C SER A 477 -2.14 11.88 -10.95
N ALA A 478 -1.65 10.70 -11.33
CA ALA A 478 -0.29 10.52 -11.82
C ALA A 478 -0.01 11.35 -13.08
N LYS A 479 -0.97 11.41 -14.00
CA LYS A 479 -0.87 12.29 -15.18
C LYS A 479 -0.86 13.77 -14.80
N SER A 480 -1.74 14.19 -13.91
CA SER A 480 -1.80 15.59 -13.46
C SER A 480 -0.50 16.01 -12.77
N ALA A 481 0.13 15.10 -12.01
CA ALA A 481 1.44 15.33 -11.41
C ALA A 481 2.51 15.58 -12.49
N MET A 482 2.55 14.77 -13.56
CA MET A 482 3.47 14.99 -14.68
C MET A 482 3.21 16.33 -15.40
N ASP A 483 1.94 16.69 -15.60
CA ASP A 483 1.57 17.97 -16.24
C ASP A 483 2.03 19.17 -15.39
N ILE A 484 1.90 19.10 -14.06
CA ILE A 484 2.41 20.14 -13.15
C ILE A 484 3.94 20.23 -13.21
N GLU A 485 4.63 19.08 -13.22
CA GLU A 485 6.10 19.02 -13.34
C GLU A 485 6.58 19.71 -14.63
N ASP A 486 5.90 19.46 -15.76
CA ASP A 486 6.19 20.12 -17.05
C ASP A 486 5.94 21.63 -17.02
N VAL A 487 4.81 22.08 -16.46
CA VAL A 487 4.48 23.52 -16.34
C VAL A 487 5.47 24.24 -15.43
N VAL A 488 5.85 23.65 -14.29
CA VAL A 488 6.85 24.23 -13.39
C VAL A 488 8.22 24.25 -14.05
N GLY A 489 8.58 23.20 -14.81
CA GLY A 489 9.80 23.16 -15.61
C GLY A 489 9.89 24.31 -16.62
N LYS A 490 8.82 24.54 -17.39
CA LYS A 490 8.74 25.65 -18.37
C LYS A 490 8.80 27.02 -17.69
N LEU A 491 8.12 27.19 -16.55
CA LEU A 491 8.14 28.45 -15.80
C LEU A 491 9.55 28.78 -15.26
N MET A 492 10.30 27.77 -14.80
CA MET A 492 11.71 27.94 -14.43
C MET A 492 12.57 28.36 -15.62
N GLU A 493 12.34 27.78 -16.80
CA GLU A 493 13.06 28.12 -18.04
C GLU A 493 12.77 29.58 -18.47
N GLU A 494 11.50 30.00 -18.49
CA GLU A 494 11.09 31.36 -18.88
C GLU A 494 11.62 32.47 -17.95
N LEU A 495 11.79 32.17 -16.67
CA LEU A 495 12.34 33.12 -15.68
C LEU A 495 13.84 33.38 -15.86
N GLY A 496 14.51 32.76 -16.83
CA GLY A 496 15.93 32.96 -17.12
C GLY A 496 16.87 32.44 -16.03
N VAL A 497 16.30 31.84 -14.98
CA VAL A 497 16.97 30.92 -14.06
C VAL A 497 17.08 29.61 -14.83
N GLY A 498 18.04 29.55 -15.76
CA GLY A 498 18.40 28.30 -16.43
C GLY A 498 18.43 27.19 -15.39
N GLY A 499 17.69 26.11 -15.68
CA GLY A 499 17.24 25.13 -14.71
C GLY A 499 18.24 24.87 -13.59
N PHE A 500 17.76 25.02 -12.36
CA PHE A 500 18.38 24.69 -11.09
C PHE A 500 19.93 24.88 -11.02
N MET A 501 20.34 25.80 -10.15
CA MET A 501 21.73 26.13 -9.78
C MET A 501 22.50 27.02 -10.76
N GLY A 502 22.92 28.22 -10.32
CA GLY A 502 23.96 29.00 -11.00
C GLY A 502 25.34 28.74 -10.38
N VAL A 503 26.43 29.20 -11.02
CA VAL A 503 27.79 29.20 -10.42
C VAL A 503 27.80 29.81 -9.02
N GLN A 504 26.91 30.79 -8.80
CA GLN A 504 26.73 31.51 -7.55
C GLN A 504 26.16 30.69 -6.38
N ASP A 505 25.48 29.57 -6.67
CA ASP A 505 24.90 28.67 -5.68
C ASP A 505 25.95 27.64 -5.16
N VAL A 506 27.13 27.57 -5.81
CA VAL A 506 28.23 26.67 -5.43
C VAL A 506 28.94 27.19 -4.17
N ARG A 507 29.07 26.33 -3.16
CA ARG A 507 29.71 26.61 -1.86
C ARG A 507 31.03 25.85 -1.71
N SER A 508 31.91 26.40 -0.87
CA SER A 508 33.13 25.72 -0.44
C SER A 508 32.81 24.39 0.25
N GLY A 509 33.62 23.36 -0.01
CA GLY A 509 33.47 21.99 0.52
C GLY A 509 32.52 21.08 -0.27
N MET A 510 31.86 21.57 -1.33
CA MET A 510 31.03 20.72 -2.19
C MET A 510 31.92 19.76 -3.01
N LYS A 511 31.51 18.48 -3.07
CA LYS A 511 32.18 17.44 -3.85
C LYS A 511 31.89 17.61 -5.34
N ILE A 512 32.94 17.54 -6.13
CA ILE A 512 32.89 17.71 -7.59
C ILE A 512 33.50 16.51 -8.30
N SER A 513 33.16 16.39 -9.57
CA SER A 513 33.83 15.47 -10.49
C SER A 513 34.13 16.20 -11.81
N ILE A 514 35.30 15.96 -12.38
CA ILE A 514 35.73 16.55 -13.65
C ILE A 514 36.18 15.46 -14.61
N SER A 515 35.84 15.62 -15.89
CA SER A 515 36.31 14.74 -16.96
C SER A 515 36.87 15.54 -18.15
N ASN A 516 37.87 14.98 -18.83
CA ASN A 516 38.48 15.61 -19.99
C ASN A 516 37.61 15.37 -21.24
N VAL A 517 37.45 16.40 -22.08
CA VAL A 517 36.65 16.34 -23.33
C VAL A 517 37.37 15.56 -24.44
N ASN A 518 38.71 15.52 -24.44
CA ASN A 518 39.52 15.00 -25.56
C ASN A 518 40.44 13.82 -25.19
N GLY A 519 39.90 12.75 -24.58
CA GLY A 519 40.66 11.52 -24.30
C GLY A 519 39.84 10.43 -23.61
N VAL A 520 40.50 9.35 -23.15
CA VAL A 520 39.89 8.31 -22.31
C VAL A 520 39.15 8.99 -21.15
N LYS A 521 37.86 8.70 -20.94
CA LYS A 521 37.00 9.24 -19.86
C LYS A 521 37.54 8.82 -18.48
N LYS A 522 38.63 9.43 -18.04
CA LYS A 522 39.06 9.40 -16.65
C LYS A 522 38.32 10.53 -15.93
N GLU A 523 37.59 10.14 -14.89
CA GLU A 523 36.82 11.01 -14.04
C GLU A 523 37.60 11.27 -12.76
N TYR A 524 37.76 12.54 -12.40
CA TYR A 524 38.59 12.98 -11.30
C TYR A 524 37.72 13.63 -10.23
N SER A 525 37.79 13.12 -9.01
CA SER A 525 37.00 13.64 -7.89
C SER A 525 37.74 14.76 -7.17
N GLY A 526 37.01 15.72 -6.63
CA GLY A 526 37.60 16.88 -5.98
C GLY A 526 36.64 17.63 -5.07
N GLU A 527 37.07 18.79 -4.60
CA GLU A 527 36.28 19.70 -3.78
C GLU A 527 36.38 21.15 -4.26
N VAL A 528 35.32 21.92 -4.01
CA VAL A 528 35.33 23.36 -4.22
C VAL A 528 36.03 24.05 -3.06
N VAL A 529 37.09 24.80 -3.34
CA VAL A 529 37.84 25.59 -2.35
C VAL A 529 37.15 26.93 -2.13
N GLU A 530 37.00 27.72 -3.19
CA GLU A 530 36.51 29.10 -3.11
C GLU A 530 35.85 29.51 -4.43
N ARG A 531 34.88 30.43 -4.38
CA ARG A 531 34.25 31.04 -5.56
C ARG A 531 34.53 32.54 -5.59
N LYS A 532 35.03 33.04 -6.73
CA LYS A 532 35.20 34.48 -7.00
C LYS A 532 34.49 34.86 -8.29
N GLY A 533 33.27 35.41 -8.18
CA GLY A 533 32.45 35.72 -9.36
C GLY A 533 32.02 34.45 -10.11
N ASN A 534 32.36 34.36 -11.39
CA ASN A 534 32.14 33.19 -12.25
C ASN A 534 33.34 32.23 -12.28
N GLU A 535 34.33 32.46 -11.41
CA GLU A 535 35.51 31.63 -11.27
C GLU A 535 35.37 30.70 -10.06
N LEU A 536 35.58 29.41 -10.28
CA LEU A 536 35.57 28.37 -9.26
C LEU A 536 36.98 27.84 -9.04
N TYR A 537 37.45 27.89 -7.80
CA TYR A 537 38.73 27.33 -7.38
C TYR A 537 38.46 25.97 -6.75
N ILE A 538 39.15 24.95 -7.23
CA ILE A 538 38.89 23.56 -6.91
C ILE A 538 40.18 22.79 -6.62
N THR A 539 40.09 21.78 -5.77
CA THR A 539 41.12 20.78 -5.55
C THR A 539 40.68 19.45 -6.15
N VAL A 540 41.63 18.63 -6.58
CA VAL A 540 41.39 17.30 -7.14
C VAL A 540 42.21 16.29 -6.33
N ASP A 541 41.58 15.19 -5.90
CA ASP A 541 42.20 14.15 -5.09
C ASP A 541 43.06 13.22 -5.98
N GLU A 542 44.34 13.04 -5.60
CA GLU A 542 45.37 12.07 -6.09
C GLU A 542 46.46 12.45 -7.15
N LYS A 543 47.53 11.63 -7.11
CA LYS A 543 48.97 11.93 -7.14
C LYS A 543 49.70 11.95 -8.50
N ASP A 544 49.02 11.78 -9.63
CA ASP A 544 49.64 11.88 -10.97
C ASP A 544 49.26 13.20 -11.64
N SER A 545 50.14 14.20 -11.52
CA SER A 545 49.95 15.57 -11.99
C SER A 545 50.10 15.74 -13.51
N GLU A 546 49.39 14.97 -14.32
CA GLU A 546 49.30 15.14 -15.79
C GLU A 546 47.85 15.30 -16.27
N LEU A 547 47.02 15.96 -15.45
CA LEU A 547 45.61 16.15 -15.76
C LEU A 547 45.41 17.06 -16.99
N PHE A 548 46.23 18.11 -17.17
CA PHE A 548 46.21 19.01 -18.32
C PHE A 548 47.60 19.66 -18.57
N ASP A 549 48.04 19.78 -19.83
CA ASP A 549 49.39 20.28 -20.19
C ASP A 549 49.61 21.73 -19.71
N LYS A 550 50.70 21.98 -18.98
CA LYS A 550 51.05 23.29 -18.39
C LYS A 550 51.20 24.42 -19.44
N LYS A 551 51.31 24.07 -20.73
CA LYS A 551 51.48 25.03 -21.84
C LYS A 551 50.20 25.43 -22.55
N ASP A 552 49.09 24.73 -22.36
CA ASP A 552 47.86 25.00 -23.11
C ASP A 552 46.94 25.98 -22.34
N LYS A 553 46.61 27.12 -22.96
CA LYS A 553 45.81 28.18 -22.32
C LYS A 553 44.31 27.96 -22.44
N HIS A 554 43.85 26.94 -23.18
CA HIS A 554 42.44 26.73 -23.50
C HIS A 554 41.99 25.27 -23.38
N THR A 555 42.38 24.60 -22.30
CA THR A 555 41.88 23.25 -22.02
C THR A 555 40.44 23.27 -21.53
N ARG A 556 39.59 22.39 -22.08
CA ARG A 556 38.17 22.29 -21.75
C ARG A 556 37.88 20.97 -21.03
N CYS A 557 37.00 21.03 -20.05
CA CYS A 557 36.59 19.89 -19.24
C CYS A 557 35.07 19.90 -19.04
N ASN A 558 34.51 18.75 -18.72
CA ASN A 558 33.15 18.64 -18.24
C ASN A 558 33.16 18.58 -16.72
N PHE A 559 32.24 19.28 -16.08
CA PHE A 559 32.21 19.46 -14.63
C PHE A 559 30.86 19.06 -14.05
N ASN A 560 30.94 18.21 -13.06
CA ASN A 560 29.85 17.66 -12.29
C ASN A 560 29.94 18.17 -10.86
N ILE A 561 28.82 18.56 -10.28
CA ILE A 561 28.73 18.85 -8.86
C ILE A 561 27.38 18.37 -8.32
N VAL A 562 27.40 17.80 -7.12
CA VAL A 562 26.20 17.31 -6.45
C VAL A 562 25.82 18.30 -5.37
N VAL A 563 24.61 18.84 -5.45
CA VAL A 563 24.03 19.66 -4.39
C VAL A 563 22.75 18.99 -3.93
N ASP A 564 22.70 18.65 -2.65
CA ASP A 564 21.68 17.81 -2.02
C ASP A 564 21.50 16.48 -2.77
N ASN A 565 20.43 16.37 -3.56
CA ASN A 565 20.05 15.17 -4.31
C ASN A 565 20.04 15.35 -5.84
N VAL A 566 20.53 16.47 -6.36
CA VAL A 566 20.49 16.80 -7.80
C VAL A 566 21.92 16.89 -8.35
N LEU A 567 22.17 16.26 -9.50
CA LEU A 567 23.45 16.32 -10.22
C LEU A 567 23.40 17.42 -11.27
N TYR A 568 24.30 18.40 -11.12
CA TYR A 568 24.44 19.51 -12.03
C TYR A 568 25.66 19.33 -12.91
N TYR A 569 25.49 19.57 -14.20
CA TYR A 569 26.47 19.26 -15.23
C TYR A 569 26.77 20.47 -16.11
N TRP A 570 28.06 20.78 -16.29
CA TRP A 570 28.54 21.77 -17.25
C TRP A 570 29.42 21.10 -18.29
N GLU A 571 29.08 21.31 -19.56
CA GLU A 571 29.92 20.87 -20.67
C GLU A 571 30.94 21.92 -21.07
N ASN A 572 32.13 21.44 -21.42
CA ASN A 572 33.10 22.20 -22.20
C ASN A 572 33.58 23.49 -21.53
N ILE A 573 33.64 23.51 -20.20
CA ILE A 573 34.11 24.66 -19.43
C ILE A 573 35.63 24.71 -19.36
N SER A 574 36.17 25.92 -19.38
CA SER A 574 37.62 26.10 -19.41
C SER A 574 38.24 25.92 -18.03
N ILE A 575 39.29 25.11 -17.96
CA ILE A 575 40.07 24.83 -16.75
C ILE A 575 41.50 25.34 -16.93
N ARG A 576 42.06 25.96 -15.89
CA ARG A 576 43.43 26.48 -15.88
C ARG A 576 44.10 26.23 -14.53
N HIS A 577 45.42 26.09 -14.53
CA HIS A 577 46.18 26.06 -13.29
C HIS A 577 46.18 27.45 -12.63
N SER A 578 45.92 27.53 -11.33
CA SER A 578 46.04 28.79 -10.59
C SER A 578 47.53 29.17 -10.42
N LYS A 579 47.87 30.46 -10.57
CA LYS A 579 49.25 30.98 -10.41
C LYS A 579 49.64 31.28 -8.96
N ALA A 580 48.72 31.12 -8.01
CA ALA A 580 48.90 31.52 -6.62
C ALA A 580 48.41 30.43 -5.66
N ALA A 581 49.15 29.33 -5.55
CA ALA A 581 49.30 28.46 -4.36
C ALA A 581 50.00 27.15 -4.78
N GLU A 582 50.99 26.71 -4.01
CA GLU A 582 51.81 25.50 -4.23
C GLU A 582 51.07 24.18 -3.91
N SER A 583 49.74 24.10 -4.05
CA SER A 583 48.89 23.02 -3.49
C SER A 583 48.00 22.25 -4.48
N GLY A 584 48.16 22.39 -5.80
CA GLY A 584 47.38 21.58 -6.77
C GLY A 584 45.96 22.09 -7.06
N GLU A 585 45.74 23.40 -6.94
CA GLU A 585 44.45 24.05 -7.19
C GLU A 585 44.25 24.42 -8.68
N TYR A 586 43.07 24.06 -9.20
CA TYR A 586 42.62 24.43 -10.54
C TYR A 586 41.56 25.53 -10.49
N LYS A 587 41.55 26.35 -11.52
CA LYS A 587 40.61 27.45 -11.74
C LYS A 587 39.71 27.11 -12.92
N LEU A 588 38.42 26.98 -12.65
CA LEU A 588 37.36 26.78 -13.63
C LEU A 588 36.71 28.12 -13.93
N TYR A 589 36.43 28.35 -15.21
CA TYR A 589 35.67 29.52 -15.65
C TYR A 589 34.39 29.05 -16.33
N ILE A 590 33.26 29.39 -15.70
CA ILE A 590 31.93 28.89 -16.06
C ILE A 590 31.07 30.07 -16.52
N GLU A 591 30.75 30.11 -17.81
CA GLU A 591 29.90 31.15 -18.42
C GLU A 591 28.49 30.67 -18.76
N SER A 592 28.26 29.35 -18.71
CA SER A 592 26.98 28.71 -19.04
C SER A 592 26.19 28.29 -17.80
N ASN A 593 24.89 28.13 -17.96
CA ASN A 593 24.03 27.48 -16.95
C ASN A 593 24.24 25.96 -17.00
N PRO A 594 24.13 25.25 -15.87
CA PRO A 594 24.24 23.79 -15.86
C PRO A 594 23.05 23.17 -16.56
N GLN A 595 23.26 21.95 -17.02
CA GLN A 595 22.19 21.00 -17.33
C GLN A 595 21.89 20.19 -16.06
N VAL A 596 20.60 20.03 -15.76
CA VAL A 596 20.14 19.11 -14.73
C VAL A 596 20.04 17.74 -15.38
N HIS A 597 20.96 16.85 -15.02
CA HIS A 597 20.85 15.45 -15.45
C HIS A 597 20.05 14.70 -14.40
N ASN A 598 18.92 14.11 -14.80
CA ASN A 598 18.14 13.21 -13.96
C ASN A 598 19.10 12.22 -13.29
N ARG A 599 19.01 12.08 -11.96
CA ARG A 599 20.00 11.38 -11.11
C ARG A 599 20.24 9.91 -11.52
N ARG A 600 19.43 9.37 -12.43
CA ARG A 600 19.48 7.99 -12.90
C ARG A 600 19.87 7.97 -14.37
N LYS A 601 21.00 7.32 -14.65
CA LYS A 601 21.51 7.04 -16.01
C LYS A 601 20.48 6.30 -16.88
N TYR A 602 19.57 5.55 -16.26
CA TYR A 602 18.51 4.79 -16.93
C TYR A 602 17.20 4.82 -16.14
N PRO A 603 16.03 4.83 -16.81
CA PRO A 603 14.73 4.64 -16.18
C PRO A 603 14.67 3.28 -15.48
N ARG A 604 13.91 3.21 -14.38
CA ARG A 604 13.67 1.97 -13.62
C ARG A 604 12.26 1.50 -13.91
N MET A 605 12.13 0.32 -14.49
CA MET A 605 10.84 -0.33 -14.69
C MET A 605 10.48 -1.13 -13.45
N PRO A 606 9.27 -0.95 -12.89
CA PRO A 606 8.77 -1.81 -11.83
C PRO A 606 8.58 -3.24 -12.37
N ILE A 607 9.07 -4.23 -11.62
CA ILE A 607 8.90 -5.66 -11.90
C ILE A 607 8.65 -6.36 -10.57
N ALA A 608 7.73 -7.33 -10.55
CA ALA A 608 7.26 -7.98 -9.30
C ALA A 608 7.53 -9.50 -9.28
N ASN A 609 8.46 -9.97 -10.12
CA ASN A 609 8.84 -11.38 -10.20
C ASN A 609 9.40 -11.87 -8.85
N ALA A 610 9.12 -13.13 -8.51
CA ALA A 610 9.83 -13.80 -7.43
C ALA A 610 11.32 -13.90 -7.78
N CYS A 611 12.18 -13.82 -6.76
CA CYS A 611 13.62 -13.91 -6.96
C CYS A 611 14.31 -14.58 -5.78
N THR A 612 15.47 -15.14 -6.09
CA THR A 612 16.32 -15.86 -5.15
C THR A 612 17.64 -15.11 -5.03
N ILE A 613 18.02 -14.70 -3.82
CA ILE A 613 19.20 -13.89 -3.53
C ILE A 613 20.26 -14.72 -2.80
N LYS A 614 21.52 -14.58 -3.22
CA LYS A 614 22.70 -15.15 -2.54
C LYS A 614 23.77 -14.07 -2.36
N PHE A 615 24.49 -14.10 -1.24
CA PHE A 615 25.72 -13.30 -1.10
C PHE A 615 26.89 -14.03 -1.78
N GLU A 616 27.82 -13.29 -2.36
CA GLU A 616 28.97 -13.88 -3.09
C GLU A 616 29.87 -14.78 -2.19
N ASN A 617 29.87 -14.54 -0.87
CA ASN A 617 30.66 -15.27 0.13
C ASN A 617 29.82 -16.10 1.12
N ASP A 618 28.55 -16.39 0.82
CA ASP A 618 27.64 -17.15 1.69
C ASP A 618 26.81 -18.15 0.87
N ASP A 619 26.73 -19.40 1.33
CA ASP A 619 25.91 -20.44 0.69
C ASP A 619 24.43 -20.31 1.05
N LYS A 620 24.07 -19.42 1.99
CA LYS A 620 22.68 -19.18 2.37
C LYS A 620 21.91 -18.46 1.26
N THR A 621 20.72 -19.00 0.98
CA THR A 621 19.81 -18.51 -0.06
C THR A 621 18.61 -17.83 0.58
N TYR A 622 18.22 -16.68 0.05
CA TYR A 622 17.12 -15.87 0.56
C TYR A 622 16.06 -15.70 -0.53
N ASN A 623 14.78 -15.82 -0.15
CA ASN A 623 13.67 -15.61 -1.07
C ASN A 623 13.20 -14.16 -0.96
N GLY A 624 13.04 -13.50 -2.10
CA GLY A 624 12.54 -12.14 -2.18
C GLY A 624 11.67 -11.93 -3.41
N ARG A 625 11.25 -10.69 -3.61
CA ARG A 625 10.50 -10.27 -4.79
C ARG A 625 11.20 -9.08 -5.42
N MET A 626 11.36 -9.07 -6.73
CA MET A 626 11.86 -7.87 -7.41
C MET A 626 10.90 -6.70 -7.17
N VAL A 627 11.46 -5.49 -7.16
CA VAL A 627 10.72 -4.23 -7.03
C VAL A 627 10.87 -3.42 -8.30
N ASN A 628 12.09 -3.32 -8.83
CA ASN A 628 12.35 -2.66 -10.11
C ASN A 628 13.70 -3.08 -10.71
N VAL A 629 13.86 -2.82 -12.00
CA VAL A 629 15.11 -3.03 -12.74
C VAL A 629 15.40 -1.85 -13.67
N SER A 630 16.68 -1.49 -13.77
CA SER A 630 17.24 -0.55 -14.75
C SER A 630 18.53 -1.13 -15.32
N ALA A 631 19.05 -0.54 -16.40
CA ALA A 631 20.23 -1.09 -17.07
C ALA A 631 21.50 -1.13 -16.21
N ASN A 632 21.55 -0.40 -15.09
CA ASN A 632 22.72 -0.35 -14.19
C ASN A 632 22.40 -0.73 -12.73
N GLY A 633 21.22 -1.26 -12.45
CA GLY A 633 20.80 -1.52 -11.08
C GLY A 633 19.42 -2.10 -10.97
N PHE A 634 19.10 -2.62 -9.80
CA PHE A 634 17.82 -3.26 -9.53
C PHE A 634 17.49 -3.12 -8.04
N ALA A 635 16.24 -3.37 -7.68
CA ALA A 635 15.81 -3.45 -6.30
C ALA A 635 14.92 -4.68 -6.09
N PHE A 636 14.98 -5.25 -4.90
CA PHE A 636 14.14 -6.35 -4.46
C PHE A 636 13.71 -6.14 -3.01
N SER A 637 12.60 -6.74 -2.61
CA SER A 637 12.12 -6.81 -1.24
C SER A 637 12.37 -8.20 -0.65
N VAL A 638 12.71 -8.26 0.63
CA VAL A 638 13.03 -9.50 1.37
C VAL A 638 12.64 -9.32 2.84
N CYS A 639 12.12 -10.36 3.48
CA CYS A 639 11.68 -10.29 4.90
C CYS A 639 12.76 -10.76 5.90
N ASP A 640 14.03 -10.81 5.49
CA ASP A 640 15.15 -11.28 6.32
C ASP A 640 16.02 -10.10 6.76
N SER A 641 16.31 -10.00 8.05
CA SER A 641 17.09 -8.92 8.66
C SER A 641 18.58 -8.94 8.30
N ALA A 642 19.07 -9.99 7.63
CA ALA A 642 20.45 -10.08 7.14
C ALA A 642 20.86 -8.91 6.23
N PHE A 643 19.90 -8.24 5.58
CA PHE A 643 20.15 -7.17 4.62
C PHE A 643 20.27 -5.77 5.24
N VAL A 644 19.94 -5.60 6.52
CA VAL A 644 19.95 -4.30 7.23
C VAL A 644 21.34 -3.66 7.25
N ASN A 645 22.38 -4.48 7.49
CA ASN A 645 23.77 -4.04 7.57
C ASN A 645 24.62 -4.58 6.40
N ALA A 646 23.99 -4.90 5.27
CA ALA A 646 24.65 -5.54 4.14
C ALA A 646 25.13 -4.56 3.06
N LYS A 647 25.25 -3.26 3.39
CA LYS A 647 25.76 -2.26 2.46
C LYS A 647 27.18 -2.64 1.97
N ASP A 648 27.43 -2.40 0.69
CA ASP A 648 28.68 -2.70 -0.02
C ASP A 648 29.02 -4.20 -0.17
N LYS A 649 28.08 -5.10 0.17
CA LYS A 649 28.21 -6.54 -0.12
C LYS A 649 27.74 -6.87 -1.54
N ASN A 650 28.46 -7.77 -2.18
CA ASN A 650 28.07 -8.33 -3.48
C ASN A 650 27.05 -9.47 -3.31
N ILE A 651 26.09 -9.48 -4.21
CA ILE A 651 25.01 -10.46 -4.26
C ILE A 651 24.76 -10.90 -5.71
N VAL A 652 24.16 -12.06 -5.81
CA VAL A 652 23.66 -12.66 -7.04
C VAL A 652 22.16 -12.89 -6.86
N VAL A 653 21.36 -12.36 -7.78
CA VAL A 653 19.89 -12.47 -7.74
C VAL A 653 19.40 -13.21 -8.98
N SER A 654 18.83 -14.39 -8.77
CA SER A 654 18.16 -15.16 -9.81
C SER A 654 16.68 -14.76 -9.84
N VAL A 655 16.19 -14.26 -10.96
CA VAL A 655 14.81 -13.79 -11.10
C VAL A 655 13.98 -14.83 -11.85
N ASP A 656 12.85 -15.24 -11.28
CA ASP A 656 11.98 -16.26 -11.88
C ASP A 656 11.29 -15.72 -13.14
N ASN A 657 11.28 -16.51 -14.21
CA ASN A 657 10.70 -16.17 -15.52
C ASN A 657 11.30 -14.90 -16.16
N PHE A 658 12.57 -14.60 -15.88
CA PHE A 658 13.32 -13.49 -16.50
C PHE A 658 14.21 -13.94 -17.69
N ASP A 659 14.27 -15.25 -17.93
CA ASP A 659 15.28 -15.96 -18.73
C ASP A 659 15.17 -15.80 -20.26
N GLU A 660 14.09 -15.24 -20.79
CA GLU A 660 13.92 -15.15 -22.24
C GLU A 660 14.45 -13.85 -22.86
N ILE A 661 14.84 -12.85 -22.06
CA ILE A 661 15.05 -11.48 -22.57
C ILE A 661 16.32 -10.77 -22.05
N CYS A 662 16.90 -11.15 -20.90
CA CYS A 662 18.10 -10.51 -20.33
C CYS A 662 18.95 -11.49 -19.47
N THR A 663 20.23 -11.16 -19.24
CA THR A 663 21.17 -11.94 -18.39
C THR A 663 20.59 -12.20 -17.00
N ASN A 664 20.45 -13.48 -16.64
CA ASN A 664 20.04 -14.01 -15.34
C ASN A 664 21.07 -15.09 -14.96
N PRO A 665 21.65 -15.10 -13.74
CA PRO A 665 21.36 -14.22 -12.62
C PRO A 665 21.90 -12.78 -12.79
N LEU A 666 21.29 -11.84 -12.06
CA LEU A 666 21.74 -10.46 -11.94
C LEU A 666 22.77 -10.32 -10.83
N GLU A 667 23.96 -9.88 -11.17
CA GLU A 667 25.01 -9.55 -10.20
C GLU A 667 24.90 -8.08 -9.78
N GLY A 668 25.05 -7.82 -8.48
CA GLY A 668 25.00 -6.46 -7.97
C GLY A 668 25.62 -6.27 -6.60
N CYS A 669 26.05 -5.05 -6.32
CA CYS A 669 26.51 -4.62 -5.01
C CYS A 669 25.41 -3.83 -4.30
N ILE A 670 25.13 -4.15 -3.04
CA ILE A 670 24.09 -3.49 -2.25
C ILE A 670 24.52 -2.05 -1.94
N ILE A 671 23.72 -1.08 -2.37
CA ILE A 671 24.01 0.35 -2.15
C ILE A 671 23.11 0.97 -1.08
N ARG A 672 21.93 0.39 -0.83
CA ARG A 672 20.97 0.87 0.19
C ARG A 672 20.02 -0.25 0.61
N CYS A 673 19.53 -0.17 1.83
CA CYS A 673 18.45 -1.00 2.35
C CYS A 673 17.50 -0.08 3.13
N SER A 674 16.19 -0.16 2.85
CA SER A 674 15.14 0.54 3.59
C SER A 674 14.20 -0.49 4.21
N ASN A 675 13.82 -0.27 5.47
CA ASN A 675 12.91 -1.14 6.21
C ASN A 675 11.50 -0.53 6.22
N ASN A 676 10.49 -1.34 5.92
CA ASN A 676 9.09 -1.00 6.09
C ASN A 676 8.39 -2.16 6.84
N ASP A 677 8.23 -2.02 8.16
CA ASP A 677 7.54 -2.98 9.03
C ASP A 677 7.91 -4.47 8.82
N GLY A 678 9.21 -4.76 8.65
CA GLY A 678 9.71 -6.14 8.52
C GLY A 678 9.94 -6.59 7.08
N GLU A 679 9.56 -5.78 6.09
CA GLU A 679 9.96 -5.96 4.69
C GLU A 679 11.10 -5.01 4.32
N TYR A 680 12.23 -5.56 3.92
CA TYR A 680 13.44 -4.82 3.57
C TYR A 680 13.55 -4.66 2.06
N THR A 681 13.44 -3.42 1.58
CA THR A 681 13.71 -3.09 0.17
C THR A 681 15.18 -2.77 -0.02
N VAL A 682 15.88 -3.62 -0.77
CA VAL A 682 17.32 -3.54 -1.01
C VAL A 682 17.57 -3.03 -2.43
N GLY A 683 18.30 -1.92 -2.55
CA GLY A 683 18.72 -1.37 -3.83
C GLY A 683 20.16 -1.80 -4.14
N CYS A 684 20.38 -2.30 -5.35
CA CYS A 684 21.65 -2.82 -5.82
C CYS A 684 22.12 -2.12 -7.09
N ARG A 685 23.45 -1.99 -7.23
CA ARG A 685 24.12 -1.46 -8.42
C ARG A 685 24.83 -2.61 -9.13
N MET A 686 24.59 -2.75 -10.43
CA MET A 686 25.28 -3.74 -11.26
C MET A 686 26.74 -3.31 -11.51
N PRO A 687 27.67 -4.26 -11.73
CA PRO A 687 29.07 -3.95 -12.00
C PRO A 687 29.27 -3.20 -13.33
N GLU A 688 28.46 -3.51 -14.34
CA GLU A 688 28.45 -2.83 -15.65
C GLU A 688 27.01 -2.52 -16.11
N ASP A 689 26.86 -1.63 -17.10
CA ASP A 689 25.54 -1.36 -17.68
C ASP A 689 25.15 -2.47 -18.66
N ILE A 690 24.02 -3.13 -18.40
CA ILE A 690 23.48 -4.20 -19.22
C ILE A 690 22.53 -3.62 -20.28
N MET A 691 23.02 -3.52 -21.52
CA MET A 691 22.29 -2.88 -22.63
C MET A 691 21.02 -3.62 -23.07
N SER A 692 20.93 -4.93 -22.86
CA SER A 692 19.70 -5.71 -23.09
C SER A 692 18.57 -5.26 -22.15
N ILE A 693 18.88 -5.06 -20.86
CA ILE A 693 17.93 -4.54 -19.87
C ILE A 693 17.50 -3.12 -20.24
N LYS A 694 18.42 -2.28 -20.72
CA LYS A 694 18.08 -0.93 -21.22
C LYS A 694 17.02 -0.99 -22.32
N HIS A 695 17.22 -1.85 -23.32
CA HIS A 695 16.29 -1.96 -24.44
C HIS A 695 14.92 -2.49 -23.99
N TYR A 696 14.92 -3.47 -23.08
CA TYR A 696 13.71 -4.04 -22.50
C TYR A 696 12.89 -3.01 -21.70
N VAL A 697 13.54 -2.25 -20.82
CA VAL A 697 12.89 -1.18 -20.04
C VAL A 697 12.32 -0.11 -20.96
N ASN A 698 13.10 0.37 -21.94
CA ASN A 698 12.64 1.40 -22.86
C ASN A 698 11.42 0.96 -23.67
N LYS A 699 11.38 -0.31 -24.11
CA LYS A 699 10.26 -0.86 -24.89
C LYS A 699 8.97 -0.99 -24.08
N ASN A 700 9.06 -1.31 -22.79
CA ASN A 700 7.90 -1.67 -21.97
C ASN A 700 7.46 -0.60 -20.96
N TYR A 701 8.26 0.44 -20.73
CA TYR A 701 7.99 1.42 -19.65
C TYR A 701 8.14 2.90 -20.04
N CYS A 702 8.84 3.23 -21.13
CA CYS A 702 9.21 4.62 -21.46
C CYS A 702 8.54 5.20 -22.72
N ASN A 703 7.38 4.69 -23.12
CA ASN A 703 6.57 5.28 -24.19
C ASN A 703 5.59 6.31 -23.65
#